data_AF-A0A670JUG0-F1
#
_entry.id   AF-A0A670JUG0-F1
#
_cell.length_a   1.000
_cell.length_b   1.000
_cell.length_c   1.000
_cell.angle_alpha   90.00
_cell.angle_beta   90.00
_cell.angle_gamma   90.00
#
_symmetry.space_group_name_H-M   'P 1'
#
loop_
_entity.id
_entity.type
_entity.pdbx_description
1 polymer ?
#
loop_
_entity_poly.entity_id
_entity_poly.type
_entity_poly.pdbx_seq_one_letter_code
_entity_poly.pdbx_strand_id
1 'polypeptide(L)'
;MMKVVNLKQAILQAWKERWSDYQWAINMKKFFPRGTTWDILNLAEALLEQAMIGPSPNPLLLSYLKYAISSQMVSYSSVLMAISKFDDFSRDLCVQSLLEIMDMFCDRLSCHGKAEECIGLCRALMSVLNWMLRCAAFYTEKMKEPLEQGSAENQLTMCLERLAKILGSTKNRALIHIAKLEETPSWSAIEQSLSKLGDNLGHISNSQLQSQAEECIGLVKSIPTMLSVHAEQLNKTGFPTIHAVVLLEGTMNLTGEPQPLVEQLMMVKRMQRIPSPLFILEIWKACFVGLIESPEGTEELKWTAFTFLKIPQVLVKLKKYPQGEKDFTEDVNCAFEFLLKLTPLLDKADQRCNCDCTSLLFQECGKQGLLSEANMNNLIAKRTADREHAPRLKSPENANIQPNPGLILRAEPTVTNILKTMDSDHSKTPEGLLGVLGHMLSGKSLDLLLAAAAATGKLKVFARKFIKLNELTKHISGEGSKAASVRALLFDISFLMLCHVAQTYGSEVILSEAGPPGEVPFFETWMQTCMPEEGKILNPDHPCFRPDSTKVESLVALLNNSSEMKLVQMKWQEACLSISAAILEILNAWENGVLTFESVQKITDNIKGKVCSMAVCAVAWLVAHVRMLGLDEREKSLQMIRQLATPLYAENTLQFYSERVVIMSSILEHMCADVLQQTAANIKFSATGVVTMPYWNFLPAKKPIKEVLMGVFSKVLEKGWVDSRSIHIFDTLSAHGRSLLVLQQPCQGAAERDPERARNAGCGVALLHFLPGHAAADAHPPRPHPAQSAHRLLQVAYADGSSGQGSCQAVCVVCLQLLLLPQQGADLSLAAQEAPRRYRGLHQSLPVG
;
A
#
# COMPACT_ATOMS: atom_id res chain seq x y z
N MET A 1 36.01 17.48 35.23
CA MET A 1 37.22 17.64 34.39
C MET A 1 37.45 16.35 33.63
N MET A 2 36.95 16.25 32.39
CA MET A 2 37.24 15.11 31.51
C MET A 2 38.71 15.18 31.10
N LYS A 3 39.52 14.16 31.43
CA LYS A 3 40.78 13.95 30.70
C LYS A 3 40.38 13.64 29.26
N VAL A 4 40.47 14.62 28.37
CA VAL A 4 40.51 14.37 26.93
C VAL A 4 41.70 13.45 26.73
N VAL A 5 41.45 12.15 26.58
CA VAL A 5 42.48 11.20 26.22
C VAL A 5 43.02 11.69 24.88
N ASN A 6 44.33 11.90 24.79
CA ASN A 6 44.97 12.31 23.57
C ASN A 6 44.85 11.16 22.57
N LEU A 7 43.88 11.24 21.66
CA LEU A 7 43.56 10.20 20.68
C LEU A 7 44.80 9.79 19.88
N LYS A 8 45.67 10.75 19.56
CA LYS A 8 46.95 10.49 18.87
C LYS A 8 47.88 9.62 19.71
N GLN A 9 47.95 9.82 21.03
CA GLN A 9 48.75 8.97 21.92
C GLN A 9 48.21 7.53 22.00
N ALA A 10 46.88 7.36 22.03
CA ALA A 10 46.27 6.03 22.04
C ALA A 10 46.52 5.27 20.72
N ILE A 11 46.42 5.97 19.57
CA ILE A 11 46.76 5.41 18.26
C ILE A 11 48.25 5.04 18.19
N LEU A 12 49.14 5.91 18.66
CA LEU A 12 50.58 5.65 18.69
C LEU A 12 50.95 4.50 19.63
N GLN A 13 50.25 4.33 20.75
CA GLN A 13 50.43 3.19 21.64
C GLN A 13 50.02 1.89 20.94
N ALA A 14 48.83 1.86 20.33
CA ALA A 14 48.38 0.70 19.57
C ALA A 14 49.32 0.32 18.41
N TRP A 15 49.92 1.33 17.78
CA TRP A 15 50.93 1.12 16.74
C TRP A 15 52.25 0.57 17.32
N LYS A 16 52.76 1.15 18.42
CA LYS A 16 53.98 0.68 19.10
C LYS A 16 53.85 -0.76 19.60
N GLU A 17 52.69 -1.09 20.16
CA GLU A 17 52.38 -2.43 20.70
C GLU A 17 51.89 -3.42 19.62
N ARG A 18 51.77 -2.99 18.36
CA ARG A 18 51.35 -3.80 17.20
C ARG A 18 50.05 -4.58 17.44
N TRP A 19 49.03 -3.90 17.98
CA TRP A 19 47.72 -4.52 18.22
C TRP A 19 47.10 -5.05 16.91
N SER A 20 46.36 -6.15 16.98
CA SER A 20 45.49 -6.56 15.87
C SER A 20 44.29 -5.62 15.73
N ASP A 21 43.63 -5.59 14.56
CA ASP A 21 42.46 -4.73 14.33
C ASP A 21 41.37 -4.91 15.41
N TYR A 22 41.15 -6.15 15.83
CA TYR A 22 40.19 -6.50 16.89
C TYR A 22 40.64 -6.01 18.28
N GLN A 23 41.91 -6.21 18.63
CA GLN A 23 42.49 -5.72 19.90
C GLN A 23 42.45 -4.20 19.95
N TRP A 24 42.77 -3.54 18.84
CA TRP A 24 42.69 -2.10 18.68
C TRP A 24 41.27 -1.60 18.91
N ALA A 25 40.26 -2.17 18.22
CA ALA A 25 38.87 -1.72 18.37
C ALA A 25 38.36 -1.86 19.82
N ILE A 26 38.66 -2.97 20.51
CA ILE A 26 38.26 -3.19 21.91
C ILE A 26 38.93 -2.17 22.84
N ASN A 27 40.25 -2.01 22.72
CA ASN A 27 40.99 -1.12 23.60
C ASN A 27 40.67 0.34 23.30
N MET A 28 40.47 0.69 22.03
CA MET A 28 39.99 2.01 21.64
C MET A 28 38.66 2.30 22.33
N LYS A 29 37.67 1.40 22.28
CA LYS A 29 36.34 1.59 22.89
C LYS A 29 36.38 1.94 24.38
N LYS A 30 37.43 1.51 25.12
CA LYS A 30 37.62 1.86 26.54
C LYS A 30 37.95 3.34 26.77
N PHE A 31 38.47 4.03 25.75
CA PHE A 31 38.83 5.45 25.82
C PHE A 31 37.67 6.39 25.42
N PHE A 32 36.52 5.86 24.99
CA PHE A 32 35.36 6.67 24.56
C PHE A 32 34.29 6.74 25.65
N PRO A 33 33.71 7.93 25.91
CA PRO A 33 32.54 8.05 26.76
C PRO A 33 31.39 7.18 26.21
N ARG A 34 30.66 6.50 27.11
CA ARG A 34 29.46 5.74 26.72
C ARG A 34 28.43 6.71 26.16
N GLY A 35 28.06 6.55 24.90
CA GLY A 35 27.01 7.33 24.23
C GLY A 35 27.47 8.40 23.23
N THR A 36 28.77 8.65 23.06
CA THR A 36 29.28 9.53 21.98
C THR A 36 29.51 8.76 20.68
N THR A 37 29.12 9.33 19.55
CA THR A 37 29.49 8.82 18.22
C THR A 37 30.98 9.07 17.98
N TRP A 38 31.64 8.09 17.39
CA TRP A 38 33.08 8.10 17.11
C TRP A 38 33.51 9.25 16.16
N ASP A 39 32.59 9.73 15.33
CA ASP A 39 32.79 10.87 14.42
C ASP A 39 33.04 12.19 15.16
N ILE A 40 32.50 12.36 16.37
CA ILE A 40 32.65 13.59 17.18
C ILE A 40 34.11 13.80 17.63
N LEU A 41 34.94 12.75 17.57
CA LEU A 41 36.32 12.78 18.03
C LEU A 41 37.34 12.83 16.88
N ASN A 42 36.88 13.05 15.64
CA ASN A 42 37.73 13.12 14.44
C ASN A 42 38.65 11.90 14.29
N LEU A 43 38.15 10.69 14.61
CA LEU A 43 38.94 9.47 14.57
C LEU A 43 39.49 9.15 13.18
N ALA A 44 38.68 9.32 12.13
CA ALA A 44 39.12 9.11 10.75
C ALA A 44 40.30 10.03 10.38
N GLU A 45 40.22 11.30 10.77
CA GLU A 45 41.29 12.28 10.57
C GLU A 45 42.55 11.93 11.36
N ALA A 46 42.42 11.61 12.65
CA ALA A 46 43.56 11.24 13.47
C ALA A 46 44.28 9.98 12.97
N LEU A 47 43.53 8.96 12.50
CA LEU A 47 44.11 7.75 11.91
C LEU A 47 44.82 8.06 10.59
N LEU A 48 44.20 8.86 9.71
CA LEU A 48 44.82 9.23 8.43
C LEU A 48 46.06 10.10 8.63
N GLU A 49 46.02 11.12 9.50
CA GLU A 49 47.19 11.95 9.81
C GLU A 49 48.38 11.11 10.28
N GLN A 50 48.16 10.14 11.18
CA GLN A 50 49.24 9.27 11.67
C GLN A 50 49.67 8.25 10.61
N ALA A 51 48.75 7.76 9.77
CA ALA A 51 49.08 6.85 8.69
C ALA A 51 49.95 7.52 7.60
N MET A 52 49.80 8.84 7.41
CA MET A 52 50.42 9.62 6.34
C MET A 52 51.65 10.42 6.78
N ILE A 53 52.36 10.07 7.86
CA ILE A 53 53.60 10.78 8.25
C ILE A 53 54.81 10.41 7.36
N GLY A 54 54.93 9.15 6.94
CA GLY A 54 56.09 8.65 6.18
C GLY A 54 55.93 8.74 4.66
N PRO A 55 56.99 8.51 3.85
CA PRO A 55 56.91 8.58 2.39
C PRO A 55 55.90 7.58 1.79
N SER A 56 55.69 6.46 2.48
CA SER A 56 54.62 5.49 2.22
C SER A 56 53.63 5.46 3.40
N PRO A 57 52.35 5.14 3.15
CA PRO A 57 51.37 5.07 4.22
C PRO A 57 51.65 3.89 5.15
N ASN A 58 51.42 4.09 6.45
CA ASN A 58 51.62 3.06 7.46
C ASN A 58 50.52 1.97 7.35
N PRO A 59 50.86 0.72 6.98
CA PRO A 59 49.86 -0.30 6.67
C PRO A 59 49.02 -0.73 7.88
N LEU A 60 49.60 -0.69 9.09
CA LEU A 60 48.89 -1.04 10.32
C LEU A 60 47.86 0.02 10.72
N LEU A 61 48.21 1.31 10.59
CA LEU A 61 47.27 2.38 10.86
C LEU A 61 46.16 2.44 9.80
N LEU A 62 46.48 2.10 8.55
CA LEU A 62 45.49 1.91 7.51
C LEU A 62 44.58 0.70 7.79
N SER A 63 45.08 -0.41 8.33
CA SER A 63 44.22 -1.56 8.69
C SER A 63 43.20 -1.17 9.77
N TYR A 64 43.60 -0.37 10.76
CA TYR A 64 42.68 0.18 11.76
C TYR A 64 41.58 1.05 11.13
N LEU A 65 41.93 1.90 10.17
CA LEU A 65 40.94 2.71 9.45
C LEU A 65 39.99 1.85 8.60
N LYS A 66 40.54 0.87 7.85
CA LYS A 66 39.75 -0.08 7.03
C LYS A 66 38.79 -0.90 7.90
N TYR A 67 39.25 -1.32 9.07
CA TYR A 67 38.41 -1.99 10.07
C TYR A 67 37.32 -1.04 10.58
N ALA A 68 37.67 0.19 10.97
CA ALA A 68 36.72 1.18 11.46
C ALA A 68 35.61 1.52 10.46
N ILE A 69 35.94 1.59 9.17
CA ILE A 69 34.98 1.77 8.07
C ILE A 69 34.05 0.55 7.98
N SER A 70 34.63 -0.66 7.99
CA SER A 70 33.88 -1.91 7.81
C SER A 70 32.96 -2.20 9.00
N SER A 71 33.35 -1.82 10.22
CA SER A 71 32.56 -1.96 11.44
C SER A 71 31.67 -0.75 11.74
N GLN A 72 31.57 0.21 10.82
CA GLN A 72 30.80 1.46 10.99
C GLN A 72 31.15 2.24 12.27
N MET A 73 32.41 2.14 12.71
CA MET A 73 32.95 2.96 13.78
C MET A 73 33.24 4.38 13.31
N VAL A 74 33.25 4.67 12.01
CA VAL A 74 33.35 6.04 11.48
C VAL A 74 32.36 6.18 10.33
N SER A 75 31.75 7.36 10.17
CA SER A 75 30.89 7.62 9.01
C SER A 75 31.71 7.84 7.75
N TYR A 76 31.13 7.49 6.61
CA TYR A 76 31.73 7.76 5.29
C TYR A 76 31.98 9.26 5.09
N SER A 77 31.12 10.13 5.61
CA SER A 77 31.31 11.58 5.58
C SER A 77 32.61 12.01 6.27
N SER A 78 32.87 11.52 7.48
CA SER A 78 34.10 11.84 8.23
C SER A 78 35.37 11.36 7.50
N VAL A 79 35.31 10.19 6.87
CA VAL A 79 36.41 9.62 6.10
C VAL A 79 36.68 10.44 4.85
N LEU A 80 35.65 10.78 4.06
CA LEU A 80 35.79 11.62 2.88
C LEU A 80 36.35 13.00 3.24
N MET A 81 35.86 13.64 4.31
CA MET A 81 36.42 14.90 4.79
C MET A 81 37.90 14.77 5.17
N ALA A 82 38.27 13.71 5.87
CA ALA A 82 39.67 13.48 6.25
C ALA A 82 40.58 13.22 5.04
N ILE A 83 40.10 12.51 4.01
CA ILE A 83 40.83 12.33 2.73
C ILE A 83 41.04 13.70 2.06
N SER A 84 40.01 14.55 2.01
CA SER A 84 40.09 15.84 1.32
C SER A 84 41.11 16.83 1.91
N LYS A 85 41.61 16.58 3.14
CA LYS A 85 42.62 17.39 3.81
C LYS A 85 44.06 17.08 3.39
N PHE A 86 44.31 15.94 2.76
CA PHE A 86 45.64 15.59 2.27
C PHE A 86 45.98 16.42 1.02
N ASP A 87 47.13 17.10 0.97
CA ASP A 87 47.48 18.01 -0.12
C ASP A 87 48.82 17.73 -0.80
N ASP A 88 49.63 16.82 -0.25
CA ASP A 88 50.93 16.43 -0.80
C ASP A 88 50.81 15.32 -1.86
N PHE A 89 50.36 15.71 -3.06
CA PHE A 89 50.21 14.80 -4.21
C PHE A 89 51.52 14.24 -4.75
N SER A 90 52.69 14.72 -4.30
CA SER A 90 53.99 14.16 -4.70
C SER A 90 54.22 12.74 -4.17
N ARG A 91 53.46 12.35 -3.12
CA ARG A 91 53.56 11.05 -2.46
C ARG A 91 52.59 10.04 -3.07
N ASP A 92 52.99 9.50 -4.22
CA ASP A 92 52.17 8.60 -5.07
C ASP A 92 51.52 7.44 -4.29
N LEU A 93 52.26 6.75 -3.42
CA LEU A 93 51.73 5.62 -2.62
C LEU A 93 50.65 6.03 -1.61
N CYS A 94 50.70 7.28 -1.13
CA CYS A 94 49.72 7.81 -0.19
C CYS A 94 48.43 8.17 -0.93
N VAL A 95 48.54 8.83 -2.08
CA VAL A 95 47.40 9.12 -2.97
C VAL A 95 46.71 7.83 -3.39
N GLN A 96 47.47 6.83 -3.84
CA GLN A 96 46.95 5.51 -4.20
C GLN A 96 46.14 4.89 -3.05
N SER A 97 46.69 4.88 -1.84
CA SER A 97 46.01 4.27 -0.68
C SER A 97 44.72 5.01 -0.29
N LEU A 98 44.68 6.34 -0.46
CA LEU A 98 43.47 7.15 -0.22
C LEU A 98 42.38 6.82 -1.24
N LEU A 99 42.73 6.69 -2.53
CA LEU A 99 41.80 6.28 -3.59
C LEU A 99 41.25 4.87 -3.33
N GLU A 100 42.09 3.92 -2.91
CA GLU A 100 41.66 2.56 -2.55
C GLU A 100 40.71 2.53 -1.34
N ILE A 101 40.89 3.41 -0.36
CA ILE A 101 39.97 3.53 0.78
C ILE A 101 38.59 3.99 0.31
N MET A 102 38.51 4.93 -0.63
CA MET A 102 37.23 5.41 -1.17
C MET A 102 36.45 4.28 -1.84
N ASP A 103 37.13 3.42 -2.60
CA ASP A 103 36.51 2.28 -3.29
C ASP A 103 35.77 1.32 -2.36
N MET A 104 36.21 1.22 -1.10
CA MET A 104 35.55 0.35 -0.11
C MET A 104 34.08 0.72 0.12
N PHE A 105 33.67 1.97 -0.10
CA PHE A 105 32.34 2.43 0.27
C PHE A 105 31.64 3.36 -0.73
N CYS A 106 32.25 3.74 -1.86
CA CYS A 106 31.63 4.59 -2.89
C CYS A 106 30.23 4.14 -3.34
N ASP A 107 30.00 2.82 -3.46
CA ASP A 107 28.70 2.26 -3.88
C ASP A 107 27.64 2.28 -2.76
N ARG A 108 28.07 2.50 -1.51
CA ARG A 108 27.25 2.47 -0.29
C ARG A 108 26.95 3.88 0.26
N LEU A 109 27.31 4.94 -0.46
CA LEU A 109 27.04 6.31 -0.05
C LEU A 109 25.53 6.59 -0.08
N SER A 110 24.92 6.81 1.07
CA SER A 110 23.48 7.06 1.16
C SER A 110 23.10 7.91 2.37
N CYS A 111 22.11 8.79 2.17
CA CYS A 111 21.57 9.68 3.19
C CYS A 111 20.48 8.94 3.97
N HIS A 112 20.81 8.32 5.11
CA HIS A 112 19.85 7.55 5.94
C HIS A 112 19.71 8.11 7.37
N GLY A 113 20.44 9.19 7.67
CA GLY A 113 20.56 9.77 8.99
C GLY A 113 19.83 11.10 9.16
N LYS A 114 20.21 11.86 10.19
CA LYS A 114 19.67 13.20 10.45
C LYS A 114 20.01 14.15 9.30
N ALA A 115 19.22 15.22 9.14
CA ALA A 115 19.47 16.23 8.11
C ALA A 115 20.91 16.78 8.16
N GLU A 116 21.45 17.00 9.36
CA GLU A 116 22.83 17.46 9.57
C GLU A 116 23.88 16.45 9.08
N GLU A 117 23.65 15.15 9.25
CA GLU A 117 24.57 14.09 8.80
C GLU A 117 24.52 13.94 7.27
N CYS A 118 23.33 14.06 6.68
CA CYS A 118 23.12 14.04 5.24
C CYS A 118 23.77 15.26 4.57
N ILE A 119 23.58 16.44 5.14
CA ILE A 119 24.26 17.68 4.75
C ILE A 119 25.79 17.52 4.88
N GLY A 120 26.26 16.96 5.99
CA GLY A 120 27.67 16.65 6.20
C GLY A 120 28.24 15.78 5.08
N LEU A 121 27.52 14.73 4.67
CA LEU A 121 27.91 13.89 3.54
C LEU A 121 27.94 14.67 2.21
N CYS A 122 26.97 15.55 1.96
CA CYS A 122 26.97 16.42 0.77
C CYS A 122 28.25 17.28 0.72
N ARG A 123 28.61 17.94 1.83
CA ARG A 123 29.85 18.74 1.93
C ARG A 123 31.10 17.90 1.78
N ALA A 124 31.12 16.70 2.36
CA ALA A 124 32.22 15.75 2.23
C ALA A 124 32.43 15.29 0.78
N LEU A 125 31.35 14.99 0.06
CA LEU A 125 31.38 14.66 -1.35
C LEU A 125 31.91 15.81 -2.22
N MET A 126 31.48 17.04 -1.94
CA MET A 126 31.97 18.23 -2.63
C MET A 126 33.47 18.47 -2.36
N SER A 127 33.91 18.27 -1.12
CA SER A 127 35.31 18.43 -0.71
C SER A 127 36.20 17.38 -1.37
N VAL A 128 35.78 16.11 -1.41
CA VAL A 128 36.50 15.04 -2.11
C VAL A 128 36.48 15.22 -3.62
N LEU A 129 35.40 15.73 -4.21
CA LEU A 129 35.38 16.09 -5.63
C LEU A 129 36.49 17.12 -5.95
N ASN A 130 36.57 18.19 -5.17
CA ASN A 130 37.62 19.20 -5.34
C ASN A 130 39.03 18.59 -5.17
N TRP A 131 39.20 17.71 -4.17
CA TRP A 131 40.46 17.01 -3.93
C TRP A 131 40.89 16.14 -5.12
N MET A 132 39.98 15.34 -5.68
CA MET A 132 40.26 14.50 -6.85
C MET A 132 40.56 15.34 -8.10
N LEU A 133 39.89 16.48 -8.29
CA LEU A 133 40.19 17.39 -9.40
C LEU A 133 41.58 18.01 -9.27
N ARG A 134 41.99 18.41 -8.06
CA ARG A 134 43.35 18.90 -7.78
C ARG A 134 44.39 17.80 -8.00
N CYS A 135 44.08 16.57 -7.56
CA CYS A 135 44.92 15.39 -7.78
C CYS A 135 45.11 15.12 -9.28
N ALA A 136 44.03 15.11 -10.05
CA ALA A 136 44.09 14.92 -11.50
C ALA A 136 44.89 16.05 -12.18
N ALA A 137 44.66 17.32 -11.80
CA ALA A 137 45.40 18.45 -12.33
C ALA A 137 46.91 18.34 -12.05
N PHE A 138 47.29 17.94 -10.83
CA PHE A 138 48.69 17.73 -10.45
C PHE A 138 49.38 16.69 -11.33
N TYR A 139 48.76 15.52 -11.54
CA TYR A 139 49.36 14.48 -12.38
C TYR A 139 49.38 14.84 -13.87
N THR A 140 48.41 15.64 -14.35
CA THR A 140 48.49 16.20 -15.71
C THR A 140 49.65 17.19 -15.89
N GLU A 141 50.02 17.93 -14.84
CA GLU A 141 51.19 18.81 -14.87
C GLU A 141 52.50 18.03 -14.79
N LYS A 142 52.56 17.01 -13.91
CA LYS A 142 53.72 16.11 -13.76
C LYS A 142 54.06 15.36 -15.05
N MET A 143 53.07 15.08 -15.90
CA MET A 143 53.27 14.48 -17.23
C MET A 143 54.02 15.37 -18.24
N LYS A 144 54.26 16.66 -17.93
CA LYS A 144 55.12 17.53 -18.76
C LYS A 144 56.59 17.12 -18.71
N GLU A 145 56.99 16.38 -17.67
CA GLU A 145 58.36 15.91 -17.49
C GLU A 145 58.54 14.51 -18.11
N PRO A 146 59.39 14.35 -19.15
CA PRO A 146 59.49 13.08 -19.90
C PRO A 146 59.92 11.88 -19.05
N LEU A 147 60.65 12.13 -17.96
CA LEU A 147 61.17 11.09 -17.07
C LEU A 147 60.12 10.51 -16.13
N GLU A 148 59.03 11.24 -15.86
CA GLU A 148 58.00 10.87 -14.89
C GLU A 148 56.65 10.50 -15.54
N GLN A 149 56.57 10.60 -16.87
CA GLN A 149 55.34 10.44 -17.66
C GLN A 149 54.60 9.13 -17.37
N GLY A 150 55.30 7.99 -17.32
CA GLY A 150 54.66 6.69 -17.08
C GLY A 150 54.10 6.51 -15.66
N SER A 151 54.74 7.07 -14.64
CA SER A 151 54.22 7.01 -13.25
C SER A 151 53.02 7.94 -13.08
N ALA A 152 53.12 9.15 -13.64
CA ALA A 152 52.05 10.14 -13.59
C ALA A 152 50.79 9.68 -14.36
N GLU A 153 50.94 9.00 -15.51
CA GLU A 153 49.82 8.44 -16.26
C GLU A 153 49.06 7.37 -15.47
N ASN A 154 49.78 6.47 -14.77
CA ASN A 154 49.16 5.46 -13.91
C ASN A 154 48.35 6.10 -12.77
N GLN A 155 48.92 7.08 -12.08
CA GLN A 155 48.23 7.77 -10.99
C GLN A 155 47.02 8.57 -11.47
N LEU A 156 47.14 9.24 -12.63
CA LEU A 156 46.01 9.92 -13.25
C LEU A 156 44.89 8.95 -13.61
N THR A 157 45.23 7.79 -14.18
CA THR A 157 44.26 6.72 -14.51
C THR A 157 43.49 6.30 -13.27
N MET A 158 44.19 5.98 -12.18
CA MET A 158 43.54 5.60 -10.93
C MET A 158 42.61 6.70 -10.40
N CYS A 159 43.03 7.96 -10.46
CA CYS A 159 42.21 9.09 -10.03
C CYS A 159 40.95 9.27 -10.89
N LEU A 160 41.09 9.23 -12.22
CA LEU A 160 39.97 9.41 -13.16
C LEU A 160 38.97 8.26 -13.10
N GLU A 161 39.39 7.02 -12.84
CA GLU A 161 38.49 5.89 -12.61
C GLU A 161 37.55 6.13 -11.41
N ARG A 162 38.09 6.62 -10.28
CA ARG A 162 37.30 6.89 -9.07
C ARG A 162 36.43 8.13 -9.25
N LEU A 163 36.95 9.14 -9.93
CA LEU A 163 36.20 10.34 -10.29
C LEU A 163 34.99 9.97 -11.16
N ALA A 164 35.19 9.15 -12.20
CA ALA A 164 34.12 8.64 -13.06
C ALA A 164 33.11 7.78 -12.27
N LYS A 165 33.58 6.91 -11.36
CA LYS A 165 32.70 6.11 -10.50
C LYS A 165 31.80 6.97 -9.61
N ILE A 166 32.35 8.01 -8.98
CA ILE A 166 31.58 8.93 -8.14
C ILE A 166 30.61 9.76 -9.00
N LEU A 167 31.10 10.32 -10.10
CA LEU A 167 30.32 11.19 -10.98
C LEU A 167 29.30 10.45 -11.82
N GLY A 168 29.48 9.18 -12.13
CA GLY A 168 28.53 8.38 -12.92
C GLY A 168 27.18 8.20 -12.22
N SER A 169 27.17 8.24 -10.89
CA SER A 169 25.93 8.18 -10.11
C SER A 169 25.17 9.51 -10.09
N THR A 170 23.98 9.54 -10.70
CA THR A 170 23.06 10.70 -10.64
C THR A 170 22.76 11.13 -9.21
N LYS A 171 22.65 10.17 -8.29
CA LYS A 171 22.48 10.42 -6.85
C LYS A 171 23.63 11.23 -6.28
N ASN A 172 24.88 10.82 -6.54
CA ASN A 172 26.06 11.52 -6.02
C ASN A 172 26.17 12.94 -6.60
N ARG A 173 25.91 13.10 -7.90
CA ARG A 173 25.85 14.43 -8.54
C ARG A 173 24.80 15.31 -7.87
N ALA A 174 23.60 14.78 -7.58
CA ALA A 174 22.56 15.51 -6.86
C ALA A 174 22.97 15.92 -5.43
N LEU A 175 23.66 15.04 -4.69
CA LEU A 175 24.20 15.38 -3.36
C LEU A 175 25.24 16.50 -3.42
N ILE A 176 26.11 16.50 -4.43
CA ILE A 176 27.08 17.57 -4.68
C ILE A 176 26.36 18.88 -5.04
N HIS A 177 25.27 18.81 -5.82
CA HIS A 177 24.45 19.99 -6.12
C HIS A 177 23.83 20.59 -4.85
N ILE A 178 23.34 19.77 -3.93
CA ILE A 178 22.84 20.23 -2.62
C ILE A 178 23.95 20.93 -1.83
N ALA A 179 25.16 20.35 -1.79
CA ALA A 179 26.31 20.97 -1.13
C ALA A 179 26.65 22.35 -1.72
N LYS A 180 26.61 22.48 -3.05
CA LYS A 180 26.81 23.75 -3.76
C LYS A 180 25.80 24.81 -3.33
N LEU A 181 24.51 24.45 -3.23
CA LEU A 181 23.46 25.38 -2.83
C LEU A 181 23.60 25.85 -1.37
N GLU A 182 24.16 24.99 -0.53
CA GLU A 182 24.37 25.31 0.88
C GLU A 182 25.62 26.17 1.11
N GLU A 183 26.71 25.87 0.40
CA GLU A 183 28.02 26.50 0.57
C GLU A 183 28.53 27.05 -0.78
N THR A 184 27.77 27.97 -1.36
CA THR A 184 28.05 28.63 -2.64
C THR A 184 29.50 29.06 -2.86
N PRO A 185 30.23 29.68 -1.90
CA PRO A 185 31.61 30.12 -2.14
C PRO A 185 32.59 28.96 -2.42
N SER A 186 32.34 27.77 -1.87
CA SER A 186 33.23 26.61 -1.98
C SER A 186 33.22 25.98 -3.38
N TRP A 187 32.21 26.28 -4.21
CA TRP A 187 32.14 25.86 -5.61
C TRP A 187 33.19 26.54 -6.50
N SER A 188 33.60 27.76 -6.16
CA SER A 188 34.63 28.49 -6.93
C SER A 188 35.98 27.74 -6.98
N ALA A 189 36.32 27.01 -5.91
CA ALA A 189 37.53 26.19 -5.86
C ALA A 189 37.45 24.97 -6.80
N ILE A 190 36.25 24.40 -6.96
CA ILE A 190 35.99 23.32 -7.93
C ILE A 190 36.15 23.86 -9.35
N GLU A 191 35.60 25.02 -9.66
CA GLU A 191 35.73 25.65 -10.98
C GLU A 191 37.19 25.96 -11.32
N GLN A 192 37.98 26.45 -10.35
CA GLN A 192 39.42 26.67 -10.55
C GLN A 192 40.18 25.36 -10.82
N SER A 193 39.93 24.31 -10.03
CA SER A 193 40.58 23.01 -10.21
C SER A 193 40.17 22.35 -11.54
N LEU A 194 38.91 22.53 -11.95
CA LEU A 194 38.36 22.03 -13.20
C LEU A 194 38.97 22.75 -14.41
N SER A 195 39.14 24.07 -14.35
CA SER A 195 39.81 24.85 -15.40
C SER A 195 41.27 24.42 -15.56
N LYS A 196 42.01 24.26 -14.45
CA LYS A 196 43.40 23.77 -14.48
C LYS A 196 43.53 22.38 -15.11
N LEU A 197 42.60 21.46 -14.80
CA LEU A 197 42.58 20.14 -15.44
C LEU A 197 42.28 20.28 -16.95
N GLY A 198 41.34 21.14 -17.32
CA GLY A 198 40.99 21.44 -18.71
C GLY A 198 42.15 22.01 -19.52
N ASP A 199 42.88 22.98 -18.98
CA ASP A 199 44.02 23.63 -19.64
C ASP A 199 45.17 22.64 -19.92
N ASN A 200 45.29 21.60 -19.09
CA ASN A 200 46.35 20.59 -19.20
C ASN A 200 45.93 19.35 -20.03
N LEU A 201 44.72 19.28 -20.58
CA LEU A 201 44.24 18.11 -21.36
C LEU A 201 45.13 17.79 -22.57
N GLY A 202 45.72 18.80 -23.20
CA GLY A 202 46.60 18.64 -24.36
C GLY A 202 47.91 17.89 -24.07
N HIS A 203 48.27 17.72 -22.79
CA HIS A 203 49.48 16.99 -22.37
C HIS A 203 49.25 15.48 -22.19
N ILE A 204 48.00 15.03 -22.21
CA ILE A 204 47.64 13.62 -22.08
C ILE A 204 47.86 12.93 -23.43
N SER A 205 48.91 12.13 -23.56
CA SER A 205 49.24 11.44 -24.82
C SER A 205 48.28 10.29 -25.14
N ASN A 206 47.66 9.72 -24.11
CA ASN A 206 46.73 8.59 -24.20
C ASN A 206 45.31 9.08 -24.50
N SER A 207 44.80 8.78 -25.70
CA SER A 207 43.49 9.24 -26.16
C SER A 207 42.32 8.74 -25.32
N GLN A 208 42.41 7.53 -24.76
CA GLN A 208 41.36 6.98 -23.90
C GLN A 208 41.32 7.71 -22.56
N LEU A 209 42.48 7.96 -21.97
CA LEU A 209 42.60 8.68 -20.71
C LEU A 209 42.17 10.15 -20.86
N GLN A 210 42.52 10.77 -21.98
CA GLN A 210 42.08 12.12 -22.33
C GLN A 210 40.55 12.21 -22.46
N SER A 211 39.93 11.25 -23.18
CA SER A 211 38.48 11.18 -23.30
C SER A 211 37.78 10.99 -21.95
N GLN A 212 38.34 10.17 -21.07
CA GLN A 212 37.79 9.97 -19.72
C GLN A 212 37.89 11.25 -18.86
N ALA A 213 38.98 12.01 -19.00
CA ALA A 213 39.13 13.30 -18.34
C ALA A 213 38.08 14.31 -18.85
N GLU A 214 37.88 14.38 -20.16
CA GLU A 214 36.85 15.22 -20.80
C GLU A 214 35.44 14.87 -20.34
N GLU A 215 35.11 13.57 -20.25
CA GLU A 215 33.81 13.09 -19.75
C GLU A 215 33.59 13.53 -18.30
N CYS A 216 34.57 13.31 -17.42
CA CYS A 216 34.52 13.78 -16.04
C CYS A 216 34.35 15.30 -15.95
N ILE A 217 35.05 16.06 -16.78
CA ILE A 217 34.89 17.52 -16.85
C ILE A 217 33.46 17.90 -17.25
N GLY A 218 32.92 17.25 -18.29
CA GLY A 218 31.54 17.47 -18.75
C GLY A 218 30.51 17.17 -17.66
N LEU A 219 30.69 16.05 -16.94
CA LEU A 219 29.82 15.66 -15.83
C LEU A 219 29.86 16.71 -14.70
N VAL A 220 31.03 17.20 -14.30
CA VAL A 220 31.14 18.25 -13.27
C VAL A 220 30.47 19.55 -13.73
N LYS A 221 30.67 19.97 -15.00
CA LYS A 221 30.03 21.17 -15.57
C LYS A 221 28.50 21.06 -15.63
N SER A 222 27.95 19.85 -15.70
CA SER A 222 26.49 19.62 -15.68
C SER A 222 25.85 19.74 -14.29
N ILE A 223 26.63 19.61 -13.20
CA ILE A 223 26.10 19.62 -11.83
C ILE A 223 25.31 20.90 -11.50
N PRO A 224 25.79 22.11 -11.83
CA PRO A 224 25.02 23.35 -11.64
C PRO A 224 23.65 23.38 -12.31
N THR A 225 23.48 22.70 -13.45
CA THR A 225 22.29 22.77 -14.30
C THR A 225 21.37 21.55 -14.16
N MET A 226 21.68 20.60 -13.28
CA MET A 226 20.87 19.38 -13.11
C MET A 226 19.41 19.63 -12.73
N LEU A 227 19.10 20.72 -12.03
CA LEU A 227 17.72 21.10 -11.71
C LEU A 227 17.07 22.01 -12.77
N SER A 228 17.85 22.56 -13.70
CA SER A 228 17.35 23.38 -14.82
C SER A 228 17.09 22.56 -16.08
N VAL A 229 17.68 21.37 -16.19
CA VAL A 229 17.26 20.36 -17.17
C VAL A 229 15.90 19.84 -16.70
N HIS A 230 14.83 20.47 -17.21
CA HIS A 230 13.54 19.79 -17.27
C HIS A 230 13.81 18.46 -17.98
N ALA A 231 13.58 17.35 -17.29
CA ALA A 231 13.65 16.05 -17.93
C ALA A 231 12.70 16.10 -19.12
N GLU A 232 13.25 16.16 -20.34
CA GLU A 232 12.51 15.92 -21.57
C GLU A 232 12.06 14.45 -21.56
N GLN A 233 11.02 14.17 -20.79
CA GLN A 233 10.28 12.92 -20.82
C GLN A 233 8.81 13.28 -21.02
N LEU A 234 8.50 13.59 -22.28
CA LEU A 234 7.15 13.84 -22.81
C LEU A 234 6.14 12.70 -22.59
N ASN A 235 6.53 11.60 -21.94
CA ASN A 235 5.70 10.41 -21.76
C ASN A 235 5.30 10.14 -20.29
N LYS A 236 5.58 11.05 -19.34
CA LYS A 236 5.21 10.87 -17.92
C LYS A 236 4.07 11.80 -17.53
N THR A 237 3.12 11.30 -16.73
CA THR A 237 2.06 12.11 -16.12
C THR A 237 2.68 13.31 -15.38
N GLY A 238 2.17 14.52 -15.61
CA GLY A 238 2.75 15.74 -15.03
C GLY A 238 2.78 15.73 -13.51
N PHE A 239 1.81 15.08 -12.85
CA PHE A 239 1.73 14.97 -11.39
C PHE A 239 1.34 13.53 -10.97
N PRO A 240 2.27 12.56 -11.01
CA PRO A 240 1.99 11.13 -10.78
C PRO A 240 1.47 10.84 -9.37
N THR A 241 1.79 11.71 -8.40
CA THR A 241 1.32 11.60 -7.02
C THR A 241 -0.19 11.79 -6.91
N ILE A 242 -0.78 12.73 -7.67
CA ILE A 242 -2.24 12.90 -7.72
C ILE A 242 -2.88 11.64 -8.29
N HIS A 243 -2.29 11.13 -9.38
CA HIS A 243 -2.74 9.89 -10.03
C HIS A 243 -2.75 8.72 -9.03
N ALA A 244 -1.64 8.50 -8.32
CA ALA A 244 -1.51 7.43 -7.34
C ALA A 244 -2.51 7.54 -6.17
N VAL A 245 -2.74 8.75 -5.65
CA VAL A 245 -3.71 8.97 -4.55
C VAL A 245 -5.13 8.65 -5.02
N VAL A 246 -5.52 9.13 -6.21
CA VAL A 246 -6.86 8.88 -6.76
C VAL A 246 -7.05 7.40 -7.10
N LEU A 247 -6.02 6.74 -7.65
CA LEU A 247 -6.04 5.30 -7.95
C LEU A 247 -6.13 4.43 -6.69
N LEU A 248 -5.38 4.78 -5.65
CA LEU A 248 -5.47 4.11 -4.35
C LEU A 248 -6.88 4.24 -3.76
N GLU A 249 -7.43 5.46 -3.75
CA GLU A 249 -8.76 5.69 -3.20
C GLU A 249 -9.86 4.98 -4.00
N GLY A 250 -9.81 5.05 -5.34
CA GLY A 250 -10.78 4.39 -6.21
C GLY A 250 -10.74 2.87 -6.16
N THR A 251 -9.56 2.28 -5.93
CA THR A 251 -9.38 0.82 -5.84
C THR A 251 -9.71 0.27 -4.45
N MET A 252 -9.26 0.93 -3.38
CA MET A 252 -9.29 0.35 -2.03
C MET A 252 -10.33 0.97 -1.10
N ASN A 253 -10.74 2.22 -1.33
CA ASN A 253 -11.46 3.02 -0.32
C ASN A 253 -12.77 3.61 -0.85
N LEU A 254 -13.49 2.93 -1.74
CA LEU A 254 -14.74 3.48 -2.29
C LEU A 254 -15.72 3.91 -1.18
N THR A 255 -15.80 3.15 -0.08
CA THR A 255 -16.68 3.38 1.08
C THR A 255 -16.18 4.46 2.04
N GLY A 256 -14.95 4.93 1.89
CA GLY A 256 -14.35 5.96 2.74
C GLY A 256 -15.06 7.31 2.61
N GLU A 257 -15.09 8.07 3.70
CA GLU A 257 -15.59 9.44 3.67
C GLU A 257 -14.79 10.30 2.68
N PRO A 258 -15.42 11.22 1.92
CA PRO A 258 -14.67 12.03 0.95
C PRO A 258 -13.65 12.99 1.58
N GLN A 259 -13.75 13.29 2.88
CA GLN A 259 -12.95 14.34 3.54
C GLN A 259 -11.45 13.99 3.65
N PRO A 260 -11.03 12.78 4.10
CA PRO A 260 -9.63 12.35 4.04
C PRO A 260 -8.98 12.49 2.67
N LEU A 261 -9.69 12.10 1.59
CA LEU A 261 -9.18 12.24 0.21
C LEU A 261 -8.94 13.72 -0.14
N VAL A 262 -9.89 14.60 0.20
CA VAL A 262 -9.78 16.05 -0.03
C VAL A 262 -8.54 16.61 0.66
N GLU A 263 -8.29 16.22 1.91
CA GLU A 263 -7.13 16.67 2.68
C GLU A 263 -5.81 16.19 2.09
N GLN A 264 -5.74 14.92 1.68
CA GLN A 264 -4.57 14.34 1.01
C GLN A 264 -4.28 15.04 -0.32
N LEU A 265 -5.30 15.25 -1.16
CA LEU A 265 -5.16 15.93 -2.44
C LEU A 265 -4.73 17.40 -2.25
N MET A 266 -5.29 18.11 -1.28
CA MET A 266 -4.89 19.49 -0.96
C MET A 266 -3.49 19.58 -0.36
N MET A 267 -3.03 18.53 0.34
CA MET A 267 -1.64 18.44 0.79
C MET A 267 -0.70 18.30 -0.42
N VAL A 268 -0.99 17.38 -1.34
CA VAL A 268 -0.18 17.19 -2.56
C VAL A 268 -0.16 18.46 -3.41
N LYS A 269 -1.32 19.07 -3.65
CA LYS A 269 -1.44 20.33 -4.41
C LYS A 269 -0.53 21.42 -3.85
N ARG A 270 -0.50 21.59 -2.52
CA ARG A 270 0.33 22.60 -1.85
C ARG A 270 1.81 22.26 -1.91
N MET A 271 2.19 21.02 -1.63
CA MET A 271 3.60 20.59 -1.66
C MET A 271 4.21 20.70 -3.06
N GLN A 272 3.45 20.35 -4.10
CA GLN A 272 3.92 20.38 -5.49
C GLN A 272 3.59 21.69 -6.21
N ARG A 273 2.95 22.66 -5.52
CA ARG A 273 2.52 23.96 -6.07
C ARG A 273 1.76 23.82 -7.40
N ILE A 274 0.84 22.86 -7.47
CA ILE A 274 0.12 22.51 -8.70
C ILE A 274 -0.91 23.60 -9.02
N PRO A 275 -0.92 24.17 -10.24
CA PRO A 275 -1.97 25.07 -10.70
C PRO A 275 -3.36 24.42 -10.64
N SER A 276 -4.39 25.15 -10.20
CA SER A 276 -5.74 24.60 -9.98
C SER A 276 -6.33 23.85 -11.19
N PRO A 277 -6.28 24.38 -12.42
CA PRO A 277 -6.83 23.65 -13.57
C PRO A 277 -6.09 22.33 -13.86
N LEU A 278 -4.76 22.31 -13.71
CA LEU A 278 -3.94 21.11 -13.91
C LEU A 278 -4.15 20.08 -12.80
N PHE A 279 -4.34 20.54 -11.57
CA PHE A 279 -4.67 19.68 -10.44
C PHE A 279 -6.00 18.94 -10.66
N ILE A 280 -7.04 19.66 -11.11
CA ILE A 280 -8.35 19.07 -11.42
C ILE A 280 -8.26 18.12 -12.64
N LEU A 281 -7.50 18.52 -13.66
CA LEU A 281 -7.24 17.68 -14.84
C LEU A 281 -6.60 16.33 -14.45
N GLU A 282 -5.58 16.32 -13.60
CA GLU A 282 -4.92 15.06 -13.19
C GLU A 282 -5.83 14.15 -12.36
N ILE A 283 -6.74 14.71 -11.57
CA ILE A 283 -7.79 13.92 -10.89
C ILE A 283 -8.65 13.21 -11.94
N TRP A 284 -9.16 13.95 -12.92
CA TRP A 284 -10.01 13.35 -13.97
C TRP A 284 -9.27 12.33 -14.82
N LYS A 285 -8.02 12.59 -15.18
CA LYS A 285 -7.19 11.61 -15.90
C LYS A 285 -7.08 10.31 -15.11
N ALA A 286 -6.86 10.38 -13.79
CA ALA A 286 -6.78 9.19 -12.94
C ALA A 286 -8.10 8.42 -12.90
N CYS A 287 -9.23 9.12 -12.83
CA CYS A 287 -10.55 8.48 -12.88
C CYS A 287 -10.80 7.74 -14.19
N PHE A 288 -10.51 8.38 -15.34
CA PHE A 288 -10.69 7.76 -16.65
C PHE A 288 -9.73 6.59 -16.89
N VAL A 289 -8.47 6.69 -16.43
CA VAL A 289 -7.53 5.57 -16.46
C VAL A 289 -8.04 4.41 -15.61
N GLY A 290 -8.47 4.67 -14.37
CA GLY A 290 -9.05 3.65 -13.49
C GLY A 290 -10.29 2.97 -14.09
N LEU A 291 -11.15 3.75 -14.76
CA LEU A 291 -12.33 3.23 -15.46
C LEU A 291 -11.94 2.28 -16.62
N ILE A 292 -10.95 2.67 -17.43
CA ILE A 292 -10.47 1.88 -18.58
C ILE A 292 -9.81 0.57 -18.12
N GLU A 293 -9.03 0.63 -17.04
CA GLU A 293 -8.22 -0.49 -16.56
C GLU A 293 -8.93 -1.40 -15.55
N SER A 294 -10.10 -0.99 -15.06
CA SER A 294 -10.91 -1.81 -14.17
C SER A 294 -11.31 -3.14 -14.82
N PRO A 295 -11.17 -4.29 -14.13
CA PRO A 295 -11.66 -5.57 -14.61
C PRO A 295 -13.16 -5.56 -14.75
N GLU A 296 -13.63 -6.37 -15.69
CA GLU A 296 -15.05 -6.65 -15.84
C GLU A 296 -15.65 -7.23 -14.56
N GLY A 297 -16.88 -6.83 -14.23
CA GLY A 297 -17.62 -7.29 -13.04
C GLY A 297 -17.83 -6.18 -12.02
N THR A 298 -17.65 -6.50 -10.73
CA THR A 298 -17.94 -5.58 -9.62
C THR A 298 -16.95 -4.43 -9.54
N GLU A 299 -15.68 -4.64 -9.90
CA GLU A 299 -14.66 -3.58 -9.90
C GLU A 299 -14.94 -2.49 -10.93
N GLU A 300 -15.44 -2.85 -12.11
CA GLU A 300 -15.92 -1.88 -13.11
C GLU A 300 -17.06 -1.02 -12.57
N LEU A 301 -18.02 -1.61 -11.84
CA LEU A 301 -19.11 -0.88 -11.20
C LEU A 301 -18.59 0.07 -10.12
N LYS A 302 -17.63 -0.37 -9.29
CA LYS A 302 -16.97 0.47 -8.27
C LYS A 302 -16.29 1.68 -8.90
N TRP A 303 -15.52 1.49 -9.96
CA TRP A 303 -14.84 2.57 -10.67
C TRP A 303 -15.78 3.54 -11.37
N THR A 304 -16.87 3.03 -11.93
CA THR A 304 -17.93 3.87 -12.51
C THR A 304 -18.59 4.72 -11.41
N ALA A 305 -18.95 4.13 -10.27
CA ALA A 305 -19.53 4.86 -9.15
C ALA A 305 -18.54 5.88 -8.55
N PHE A 306 -17.27 5.52 -8.41
CA PHE A 306 -16.22 6.41 -7.94
C PHE A 306 -16.11 7.66 -8.82
N THR A 307 -15.99 7.46 -10.13
CA THR A 307 -15.77 8.52 -11.12
C THR A 307 -16.97 9.46 -11.23
N PHE A 308 -18.19 8.93 -11.30
CA PHE A 308 -19.39 9.70 -11.62
C PHE A 308 -20.20 10.15 -10.40
N LEU A 309 -20.00 9.55 -9.21
CA LEU A 309 -20.71 9.94 -7.99
C LEU A 309 -19.77 10.51 -6.92
N LYS A 310 -18.69 9.80 -6.57
CA LYS A 310 -17.82 10.19 -5.45
C LYS A 310 -16.92 11.39 -5.78
N ILE A 311 -16.26 11.41 -6.94
CA ILE A 311 -15.35 12.51 -7.33
C ILE A 311 -16.06 13.86 -7.50
N PRO A 312 -17.25 13.98 -8.11
CA PRO A 312 -18.00 15.24 -8.09
C PRO A 312 -18.22 15.78 -6.68
N GLN A 313 -18.56 14.92 -5.70
CA GLN A 313 -18.72 15.32 -4.30
C GLN A 313 -17.39 15.76 -3.66
N VAL A 314 -16.28 15.10 -3.99
CA VAL A 314 -14.92 15.50 -3.59
C VAL A 314 -14.59 16.90 -4.13
N LEU A 315 -14.90 17.19 -5.39
CA LEU A 315 -14.70 18.52 -5.99
C LEU A 315 -15.57 19.59 -5.34
N VAL A 316 -16.83 19.28 -4.99
CA VAL A 316 -17.69 20.20 -4.22
C VAL A 316 -17.08 20.52 -2.85
N LYS A 317 -16.45 19.55 -2.18
CA LYS A 317 -15.73 19.80 -0.93
C LYS A 317 -14.45 20.61 -1.16
N LEU A 318 -13.71 20.35 -2.24
CA LEU A 318 -12.52 21.13 -2.63
C LEU A 318 -12.84 22.59 -2.94
N LYS A 319 -14.02 22.87 -3.53
CA LYS A 319 -14.55 24.22 -3.78
C LYS A 319 -14.65 25.06 -2.50
N LYS A 320 -14.85 24.42 -1.33
CA LYS A 320 -14.96 25.11 -0.03
C LYS A 320 -13.62 25.52 0.57
N TYR A 321 -12.50 25.02 0.04
CA TYR A 321 -11.18 25.43 0.52
C TYR A 321 -10.83 26.82 -0.04
N PRO A 322 -10.27 27.73 0.77
CA PRO A 322 -9.86 29.04 0.29
C PRO A 322 -8.68 28.89 -0.70
N GLN A 323 -8.91 29.21 -1.98
CA GLN A 323 -7.90 29.12 -3.06
C GLN A 323 -7.46 30.50 -3.60
N GLY A 324 -7.80 31.59 -2.90
CA GLY A 324 -7.59 32.98 -3.36
C GLY A 324 -8.88 33.60 -3.91
N GLU A 325 -8.76 34.73 -4.64
CA GLU A 325 -9.91 35.45 -5.24
C GLU A 325 -10.47 34.80 -6.52
N LYS A 326 -9.84 33.74 -7.04
CA LYS A 326 -10.26 33.09 -8.29
C LYS A 326 -11.44 32.14 -8.09
N ASP A 327 -12.38 32.18 -9.04
CA ASP A 327 -13.55 31.30 -9.06
C ASP A 327 -13.13 29.85 -9.39
N PHE A 328 -13.38 28.93 -8.45
CA PHE A 328 -13.11 27.51 -8.63
C PHE A 328 -13.88 26.89 -9.80
N THR A 329 -15.07 27.42 -10.15
CA THR A 329 -15.86 26.91 -11.27
C THR A 329 -15.22 27.23 -12.63
N GLU A 330 -14.50 28.34 -12.73
CA GLU A 330 -13.69 28.67 -13.91
C GLU A 330 -12.46 27.75 -14.01
N ASP A 331 -11.81 27.43 -12.88
CA ASP A 331 -10.72 26.45 -12.85
C ASP A 331 -11.19 25.05 -13.31
N VAL A 332 -12.39 24.63 -12.88
CA VAL A 332 -13.02 23.37 -13.32
C VAL A 332 -13.34 23.40 -14.82
N ASN A 333 -13.91 24.50 -15.32
CA ASN A 333 -14.19 24.67 -16.74
C ASN A 333 -12.92 24.57 -17.58
N CYS A 334 -11.86 25.30 -17.19
CA CYS A 334 -10.55 25.25 -17.84
C CYS A 334 -9.94 23.83 -17.81
N ALA A 335 -10.06 23.11 -16.69
CA ALA A 335 -9.62 21.73 -16.59
C ALA A 335 -10.35 20.80 -17.58
N PHE A 336 -11.66 20.99 -17.78
CA PHE A 336 -12.41 20.23 -18.78
C PHE A 336 -12.04 20.59 -20.21
N GLU A 337 -11.72 21.86 -20.50
CA GLU A 337 -11.18 22.23 -21.81
C GLU A 337 -9.83 21.54 -22.09
N PHE A 338 -8.98 21.35 -21.08
CA PHE A 338 -7.77 20.54 -21.23
C PHE A 338 -8.07 19.05 -21.38
N LEU A 339 -9.04 18.53 -20.63
CA LEU A 339 -9.45 17.12 -20.72
C LEU A 339 -9.96 16.77 -22.13
N LEU A 340 -10.74 17.65 -22.75
CA LEU A 340 -11.25 17.47 -24.11
C LEU A 340 -10.13 17.35 -25.17
N LYS A 341 -8.91 17.84 -24.88
CA LYS A 341 -7.75 17.65 -25.77
C LYS A 341 -7.14 16.25 -25.69
N LEU A 342 -7.55 15.44 -24.71
CA LEU A 342 -7.08 14.07 -24.49
C LEU A 342 -7.99 13.05 -25.18
N THR A 343 -8.35 13.29 -26.45
CA THR A 343 -9.29 12.48 -27.23
C THR A 343 -9.04 10.97 -27.16
N PRO A 344 -7.80 10.45 -27.29
CA PRO A 344 -7.57 9.00 -27.21
C PRO A 344 -7.93 8.36 -25.85
N LEU A 345 -7.81 9.11 -24.76
CA LEU A 345 -8.21 8.66 -23.43
C LEU A 345 -9.74 8.59 -23.34
N LEU A 346 -10.41 9.64 -23.80
CA LEU A 346 -11.88 9.74 -23.77
C LEU A 346 -12.53 8.70 -24.69
N ASP A 347 -11.99 8.49 -25.89
CA ASP A 347 -12.51 7.50 -26.83
C ASP A 347 -12.38 6.07 -26.28
N LYS A 348 -11.29 5.76 -25.58
CA LYS A 348 -11.15 4.47 -24.89
C LYS A 348 -12.17 4.31 -23.76
N ALA A 349 -12.43 5.36 -22.99
CA ALA A 349 -13.44 5.34 -21.94
C ALA A 349 -14.86 5.15 -22.51
N ASP A 350 -15.20 5.90 -23.57
CA ASP A 350 -16.49 5.80 -24.25
C ASP A 350 -16.69 4.38 -24.83
N GLN A 351 -15.65 3.78 -25.40
CA GLN A 351 -15.68 2.38 -25.85
C GLN A 351 -15.84 1.39 -24.71
N ARG A 352 -15.16 1.60 -23.58
CA ARG A 352 -15.21 0.73 -22.39
C ARG A 352 -16.60 0.72 -21.75
N CYS A 353 -17.24 1.88 -21.64
CA CYS A 353 -18.55 2.05 -21.02
C CYS A 353 -19.72 1.98 -22.00
N ASN A 354 -19.43 1.88 -23.30
CA ASN A 354 -20.40 1.91 -24.39
C ASN A 354 -21.37 3.12 -24.31
N CYS A 355 -20.88 4.30 -23.94
CA CYS A 355 -21.67 5.53 -23.84
C CYS A 355 -20.82 6.78 -24.02
N ASP A 356 -21.45 7.96 -24.11
CA ASP A 356 -20.74 9.24 -23.99
C ASP A 356 -20.46 9.55 -22.51
N CYS A 357 -19.31 9.09 -22.01
CA CYS A 357 -18.89 9.31 -20.63
C CYS A 357 -18.77 10.80 -20.31
N THR A 358 -18.29 11.57 -21.28
CA THR A 358 -17.97 12.99 -21.09
C THR A 358 -19.23 13.83 -20.91
N SER A 359 -20.25 13.59 -21.74
CA SER A 359 -21.56 14.26 -21.62
C SER A 359 -22.24 13.97 -20.28
N LEU A 360 -22.25 12.71 -19.85
CA LEU A 360 -22.82 12.31 -18.56
C LEU A 360 -22.05 12.95 -17.39
N LEU A 361 -20.72 13.05 -17.49
CA LEU A 361 -19.89 13.70 -16.49
C LEU A 361 -20.21 15.19 -16.37
N PHE A 362 -20.29 15.91 -17.50
CA PHE A 362 -20.59 17.34 -17.52
C PHE A 362 -21.98 17.63 -16.94
N GLN A 363 -22.97 16.82 -17.27
CA GLN A 363 -24.32 16.93 -16.70
C GLN A 363 -24.29 16.77 -15.17
N GLU A 364 -23.55 15.80 -14.66
CA GLU A 364 -23.47 15.58 -13.22
C GLU A 364 -22.71 16.71 -12.50
N CYS A 365 -21.60 17.17 -13.06
CA CYS A 365 -20.89 18.36 -12.55
C CYS A 365 -21.76 19.63 -12.58
N GLY A 366 -22.62 19.78 -13.60
CA GLY A 366 -23.62 20.84 -13.69
C GLY A 366 -24.62 20.79 -12.54
N LYS A 367 -25.22 19.62 -12.26
CA LYS A 367 -26.16 19.43 -11.13
C LYS A 367 -25.54 19.78 -9.78
N GLN A 368 -24.24 19.49 -9.60
CA GLN A 368 -23.51 19.75 -8.36
C GLN A 368 -23.00 21.20 -8.24
N GLY A 369 -23.30 22.08 -9.21
CA GLY A 369 -22.87 23.48 -9.20
C GLY A 369 -21.37 23.66 -9.39
N LEU A 370 -20.71 22.72 -10.08
CA LEU A 370 -19.30 22.79 -10.48
C LEU A 370 -19.11 23.46 -11.85
N LEU A 371 -20.17 23.49 -12.68
CA LEU A 371 -20.20 24.16 -13.98
C LEU A 371 -21.46 25.02 -14.12
N SER A 372 -21.34 26.15 -14.82
CA SER A 372 -22.50 26.91 -15.28
C SER A 372 -23.17 26.21 -16.47
N GLU A 373 -24.45 26.47 -16.69
CA GLU A 373 -25.21 25.90 -17.81
C GLU A 373 -24.60 26.29 -19.17
N ALA A 374 -24.13 27.53 -19.30
CA ALA A 374 -23.47 28.02 -20.51
C ALA A 374 -22.14 27.27 -20.79
N ASN A 375 -21.30 27.08 -19.77
CA ASN A 375 -20.03 26.36 -19.91
C ASN A 375 -20.28 24.89 -20.23
N MET A 376 -21.25 24.25 -19.57
CA MET A 376 -21.65 22.87 -19.84
C MET A 376 -22.09 22.67 -21.30
N ASN A 377 -22.98 23.53 -21.80
CA ASN A 377 -23.46 23.46 -23.18
C ASN A 377 -22.34 23.66 -24.20
N ASN A 378 -21.41 24.57 -23.92
CA ASN A 378 -20.22 24.80 -24.76
C ASN A 378 -19.31 23.56 -24.81
N LEU A 379 -18.99 22.98 -23.65
CA LEU A 379 -18.15 21.77 -23.57
C LEU A 379 -18.79 20.56 -24.27
N ILE A 380 -20.10 20.37 -24.14
CA ILE A 380 -20.85 19.32 -24.86
C ILE A 380 -20.78 19.56 -26.37
N ALA A 381 -20.98 20.80 -26.83
CA ALA A 381 -20.89 21.13 -28.25
C ALA A 381 -19.48 20.86 -28.81
N LYS A 382 -18.43 21.25 -28.07
CA LYS A 382 -17.02 20.96 -28.42
C LYS A 382 -16.77 19.46 -28.56
N ARG A 383 -17.20 18.64 -27.58
CA ARG A 383 -17.05 17.19 -27.65
C ARG A 383 -17.85 16.57 -28.79
N THR A 384 -19.05 17.07 -29.06
CA THR A 384 -19.90 16.56 -30.15
C THR A 384 -19.24 16.77 -31.51
N ALA A 385 -18.64 17.95 -31.73
CA ALA A 385 -17.89 18.24 -32.96
C ALA A 385 -16.64 17.34 -33.12
N ASP A 386 -15.91 17.08 -32.03
CA ASP A 386 -14.73 16.20 -32.03
C ASP A 386 -15.10 14.73 -32.34
N ARG A 387 -16.27 14.28 -31.89
CA ARG A 387 -16.76 12.89 -32.06
C ARG A 387 -17.23 12.53 -33.47
N GLU A 388 -17.36 13.48 -34.39
CA GLU A 388 -17.81 13.19 -35.76
C GLU A 388 -16.89 12.17 -36.49
N HIS A 389 -15.63 12.07 -36.04
CA HIS A 389 -14.60 11.16 -36.57
C HIS A 389 -14.35 9.92 -35.69
N ALA A 390 -15.08 9.75 -34.57
CA ALA A 390 -14.82 8.70 -33.59
C ALA A 390 -15.45 7.33 -33.97
N PRO A 391 -14.89 6.20 -33.51
CA PRO A 391 -15.48 4.88 -33.71
C PRO A 391 -16.90 4.80 -33.17
N ARG A 392 -17.85 4.30 -33.97
CA ARG A 392 -19.26 4.15 -33.55
C ARG A 392 -19.37 3.17 -32.38
N LEU A 393 -20.12 3.56 -31.35
CA LEU A 393 -20.47 2.71 -30.20
C LEU A 393 -21.20 1.43 -30.67
N LYS A 394 -21.06 0.34 -29.91
CA LYS A 394 -21.73 -0.94 -30.21
C LYS A 394 -23.26 -0.75 -30.12
N SER A 395 -24.03 -1.52 -30.88
CA SER A 395 -25.49 -1.37 -31.01
C SER A 395 -26.21 -1.32 -29.63
N PRO A 396 -27.35 -0.59 -29.53
CA PRO A 396 -28.09 -0.40 -28.27
C PRO A 396 -28.61 -1.70 -27.64
N GLU A 397 -28.61 -2.82 -28.35
CA GLU A 397 -29.03 -4.13 -27.84
C GLU A 397 -28.13 -4.65 -26.72
N ASN A 398 -26.86 -4.23 -26.66
CA ASN A 398 -25.91 -4.62 -25.60
C ASN A 398 -25.81 -3.62 -24.44
N ALA A 399 -26.50 -2.48 -24.50
CA ALA A 399 -26.39 -1.40 -23.51
C ALA A 399 -26.97 -1.77 -22.13
N ASN A 400 -27.85 -2.77 -22.06
CA ASN A 400 -28.47 -3.25 -20.82
C ASN A 400 -27.66 -4.33 -20.09
N ILE A 401 -26.55 -4.83 -20.66
CA ILE A 401 -25.76 -5.95 -20.11
C ILE A 401 -24.40 -5.47 -19.56
N GLN A 402 -23.85 -4.38 -20.10
CA GLN A 402 -22.59 -3.79 -19.64
C GLN A 402 -22.81 -2.64 -18.63
N PRO A 403 -21.97 -2.54 -17.58
CA PRO A 403 -21.96 -1.38 -16.69
C PRO A 403 -21.77 -0.09 -17.49
N ASN A 404 -22.77 0.78 -17.45
CA ASN A 404 -22.65 2.10 -18.05
C ASN A 404 -22.88 3.19 -16.99
N PRO A 405 -22.20 4.34 -17.09
CA PRO A 405 -22.41 5.50 -16.21
C PRO A 405 -23.87 5.94 -16.10
N GLY A 406 -24.68 5.77 -17.16
CA GLY A 406 -26.11 6.09 -17.11
C GLY A 406 -26.89 5.25 -16.08
N LEU A 407 -26.55 3.96 -15.93
CA LEU A 407 -27.15 3.06 -14.96
C LEU A 407 -26.74 3.42 -13.53
N ILE A 408 -25.47 3.76 -13.29
CA ILE A 408 -25.01 4.10 -11.92
C ILE A 408 -25.65 5.40 -11.44
N LEU A 409 -25.79 6.40 -12.32
CA LEU A 409 -26.44 7.67 -12.01
C LEU A 409 -27.93 7.50 -11.69
N ARG A 410 -28.61 6.50 -12.31
CA ARG A 410 -30.00 6.13 -11.99
C ARG A 410 -30.11 5.29 -10.72
N ALA A 411 -29.05 4.58 -10.34
CA ALA A 411 -29.03 3.77 -9.13
C ALA A 411 -29.03 4.64 -7.86
N GLU A 412 -28.36 5.79 -7.84
CA GLU A 412 -28.33 6.70 -6.67
C GLU A 412 -29.72 7.08 -6.10
N PRO A 413 -30.66 7.62 -6.90
CA PRO A 413 -32.00 7.93 -6.39
C PRO A 413 -32.76 6.66 -6.00
N THR A 414 -32.52 5.54 -6.68
CA THR A 414 -33.13 4.24 -6.39
C THR A 414 -32.71 3.73 -5.01
N VAL A 415 -31.42 3.80 -4.65
CA VAL A 415 -30.90 3.50 -3.30
C VAL A 415 -31.63 4.33 -2.25
N THR A 416 -31.81 5.62 -2.52
CA THR A 416 -32.49 6.54 -1.59
C THR A 416 -33.96 6.16 -1.39
N ASN A 417 -34.66 5.75 -2.45
CA ASN A 417 -36.06 5.32 -2.39
C ASN A 417 -36.22 3.97 -1.69
N ILE A 418 -35.29 3.03 -1.90
CA ILE A 418 -35.29 1.73 -1.21
C ILE A 418 -35.07 1.97 0.29
N LEU A 419 -34.10 2.81 0.68
CA LEU A 419 -33.88 3.16 2.09
C LEU A 419 -35.13 3.72 2.75
N LYS A 420 -35.82 4.65 2.09
CA LYS A 420 -37.11 5.20 2.57
C LYS A 420 -38.18 4.13 2.69
N THR A 421 -38.22 3.18 1.76
CA THR A 421 -39.18 2.06 1.80
C THR A 421 -38.91 1.18 3.00
N MET A 422 -37.65 0.83 3.27
CA MET A 422 -37.21 0.02 4.42
C MET A 422 -37.43 0.70 5.79
N ASP A 423 -37.63 2.02 5.80
CA ASP A 423 -37.97 2.79 7.01
C ASP A 423 -39.45 2.72 7.38
N SER A 424 -40.31 2.24 6.48
CA SER A 424 -41.73 2.11 6.76
C SER A 424 -42.03 0.96 7.75
N ASP A 425 -43.16 1.05 8.47
CA ASP A 425 -43.56 0.04 9.46
C ASP A 425 -44.06 -1.24 8.75
N HIS A 426 -43.14 -2.18 8.53
CA HIS A 426 -43.40 -3.45 7.85
C HIS A 426 -44.07 -4.52 8.71
N SER A 427 -44.47 -4.20 9.95
CA SER A 427 -45.22 -5.12 10.81
C SER A 427 -46.56 -5.56 10.21
N LYS A 428 -47.09 -4.81 9.23
CA LYS A 428 -48.39 -5.06 8.58
C LYS A 428 -48.31 -5.57 7.13
N THR A 429 -47.22 -5.35 6.40
CA THR A 429 -47.09 -5.69 4.96
C THR A 429 -45.67 -6.18 4.55
N PRO A 430 -45.21 -7.32 5.08
CA PRO A 430 -43.84 -7.83 4.81
C PRO A 430 -43.63 -8.31 3.35
N GLU A 431 -44.70 -8.56 2.60
CA GLU A 431 -44.63 -9.08 1.22
C GLU A 431 -44.15 -8.02 0.21
N GLY A 432 -44.53 -6.75 0.41
CA GLY A 432 -44.09 -5.65 -0.47
C GLY A 432 -42.58 -5.42 -0.34
N LEU A 433 -42.06 -5.50 0.88
CA LEU A 433 -40.61 -5.44 1.14
C LEU A 433 -39.87 -6.63 0.51
N LEU A 434 -40.42 -7.84 0.65
CA LEU A 434 -39.85 -9.03 0.01
C LEU A 434 -39.78 -8.88 -1.51
N GLY A 435 -40.80 -8.30 -2.14
CA GLY A 435 -40.80 -8.00 -3.57
C GLY A 435 -39.66 -7.06 -3.98
N VAL A 436 -39.44 -5.97 -3.22
CA VAL A 436 -38.33 -5.03 -3.47
C VAL A 436 -36.98 -5.74 -3.36
N LEU A 437 -36.76 -6.51 -2.29
CA LEU A 437 -35.51 -7.24 -2.09
C LEU A 437 -35.30 -8.32 -3.18
N GLY A 438 -36.35 -9.04 -3.56
CA GLY A 438 -36.30 -10.03 -4.63
C GLY A 438 -35.89 -9.41 -5.97
N HIS A 439 -36.46 -8.26 -6.33
CA HIS A 439 -36.06 -7.53 -7.54
C HIS A 439 -34.61 -7.05 -7.49
N MET A 440 -34.08 -6.68 -6.32
CA MET A 440 -32.68 -6.29 -6.17
C MET A 440 -31.71 -7.45 -6.45
N LEU A 441 -32.08 -8.70 -6.16
CA LEU A 441 -31.23 -9.87 -6.41
C LEU A 441 -31.14 -10.24 -7.90
N SER A 442 -31.98 -9.65 -8.76
CA SER A 442 -32.02 -9.99 -10.17
C SER A 442 -30.85 -9.38 -10.96
N GLY A 443 -30.13 -10.23 -11.69
CA GLY A 443 -29.01 -9.82 -12.54
C GLY A 443 -27.90 -9.09 -11.77
N LYS A 444 -27.37 -7.99 -12.34
CA LYS A 444 -26.34 -7.14 -11.72
C LYS A 444 -26.92 -5.99 -10.86
N SER A 445 -28.22 -6.02 -10.57
CA SER A 445 -28.92 -4.92 -9.89
C SER A 445 -28.37 -4.68 -8.47
N LEU A 446 -28.10 -5.76 -7.72
CA LEU A 446 -27.53 -5.67 -6.38
C LEU A 446 -26.17 -4.95 -6.40
N ASP A 447 -25.22 -5.41 -7.21
CA ASP A 447 -23.88 -4.81 -7.30
C ASP A 447 -23.91 -3.35 -7.74
N LEU A 448 -24.80 -3.01 -8.68
CA LEU A 448 -25.01 -1.63 -9.13
C LEU A 448 -25.50 -0.73 -7.98
N LEU A 449 -26.50 -1.18 -7.23
CA LEU A 449 -27.05 -0.43 -6.09
C LEU A 449 -26.03 -0.31 -4.96
N LEU A 450 -25.29 -1.38 -4.65
CA LEU A 450 -24.26 -1.35 -3.61
C LEU A 450 -23.09 -0.43 -3.99
N ALA A 451 -22.66 -0.42 -5.26
CA ALA A 451 -21.61 0.48 -5.75
C ALA A 451 -22.05 1.96 -5.64
N ALA A 452 -23.29 2.28 -6.02
CA ALA A 452 -23.85 3.62 -5.86
C ALA A 452 -23.98 4.01 -4.38
N ALA A 453 -24.45 3.10 -3.52
CA ALA A 453 -24.55 3.32 -2.09
C ALA A 453 -23.16 3.53 -1.44
N ALA A 454 -22.14 2.79 -1.88
CA ALA A 454 -20.76 2.92 -1.42
C ALA A 454 -20.19 4.30 -1.78
N ALA A 455 -20.28 4.69 -3.05
CA ALA A 455 -19.75 5.96 -3.54
C ALA A 455 -20.44 7.21 -2.94
N THR A 456 -21.69 7.06 -2.50
CA THR A 456 -22.50 8.15 -1.92
C THR A 456 -22.54 8.14 -0.39
N GLY A 457 -21.77 7.26 0.27
CA GLY A 457 -21.72 7.16 1.74
C GLY A 457 -22.98 6.57 2.40
N LYS A 458 -23.90 5.99 1.61
CA LYS A 458 -25.17 5.41 2.08
C LYS A 458 -25.07 3.92 2.42
N LEU A 459 -23.99 3.25 2.06
CA LEU A 459 -23.83 1.80 2.22
C LEU A 459 -23.93 1.33 3.68
N LYS A 460 -23.35 2.08 4.63
CA LYS A 460 -23.45 1.75 6.07
C LYS A 460 -24.90 1.77 6.55
N VAL A 461 -25.68 2.78 6.14
CA VAL A 461 -27.10 2.87 6.47
C VAL A 461 -27.86 1.69 5.86
N PHE A 462 -27.54 1.36 4.60
CA PHE A 462 -28.10 0.21 3.88
C PHE A 462 -27.87 -1.12 4.61
N ALA A 463 -26.62 -1.39 5.02
CA ALA A 463 -26.25 -2.57 5.79
C ALA A 463 -27.00 -2.66 7.13
N ARG A 464 -27.14 -1.55 7.86
CA ARG A 464 -27.92 -1.52 9.12
C ARG A 464 -29.39 -1.86 8.90
N LYS A 465 -29.99 -1.44 7.78
CA LYS A 465 -31.37 -1.83 7.46
C LYS A 465 -31.48 -3.34 7.27
N PHE A 466 -30.52 -3.99 6.60
CA PHE A 466 -30.50 -5.44 6.49
C PHE A 466 -30.31 -6.15 7.84
N ILE A 467 -29.44 -5.65 8.71
CA ILE A 467 -29.30 -6.17 10.08
C ILE A 467 -30.63 -6.10 10.81
N LYS A 468 -31.30 -4.94 10.78
CA LYS A 468 -32.61 -4.76 11.41
C LYS A 468 -33.65 -5.74 10.86
N LEU A 469 -33.67 -6.01 9.54
CA LEU A 469 -34.55 -7.02 8.95
C LEU A 469 -34.25 -8.42 9.48
N ASN A 470 -32.98 -8.78 9.58
CA ASN A 470 -32.56 -10.07 10.12
C ASN A 470 -33.03 -10.25 11.58
N GLU A 471 -32.93 -9.18 12.39
CA GLU A 471 -33.42 -9.13 13.77
C GLU A 471 -34.95 -9.23 13.88
N LEU A 472 -35.69 -8.53 13.02
CA LEU A 472 -37.17 -8.56 13.03
C LEU A 472 -37.72 -9.96 12.80
N THR A 473 -37.03 -10.81 12.02
CA THR A 473 -37.48 -12.18 11.72
C THR A 473 -37.29 -13.17 12.88
N LYS A 474 -36.70 -12.74 14.01
CA LYS A 474 -36.58 -13.54 15.23
C LYS A 474 -37.91 -13.73 15.95
N HIS A 475 -38.83 -12.77 15.84
CA HIS A 475 -40.13 -12.82 16.50
C HIS A 475 -41.10 -13.69 15.70
N ILE A 476 -41.59 -14.77 16.32
CA ILE A 476 -42.60 -15.67 15.73
C ILE A 476 -43.97 -15.27 16.26
N SER A 477 -44.86 -14.86 15.37
CA SER A 477 -46.20 -14.36 15.73
C SER A 477 -47.31 -15.29 15.25
N GLY A 478 -47.43 -16.50 15.82
CA GLY A 478 -48.58 -17.40 15.59
C GLY A 478 -49.02 -17.52 14.12
N GLU A 479 -48.06 -17.59 13.20
CA GLU A 479 -48.24 -17.21 11.80
C GLU A 479 -48.76 -18.36 10.93
N GLY A 480 -49.59 -18.06 9.91
CA GLY A 480 -49.92 -19.03 8.86
C GLY A 480 -48.73 -19.38 7.95
N SER A 481 -48.84 -20.47 7.18
CA SER A 481 -47.74 -20.99 6.34
C SER A 481 -47.13 -19.97 5.36
N LYS A 482 -47.95 -19.05 4.81
CA LYS A 482 -47.50 -18.01 3.88
C LYS A 482 -46.61 -16.96 4.57
N ALA A 483 -47.02 -16.49 5.75
CA ALA A 483 -46.26 -15.52 6.54
C ALA A 483 -44.91 -16.10 7.02
N ALA A 484 -44.91 -17.37 7.44
CA ALA A 484 -43.67 -18.08 7.78
C ALA A 484 -42.68 -18.17 6.59
N SER A 485 -43.18 -18.35 5.36
CA SER A 485 -42.36 -18.34 4.15
C SER A 485 -41.77 -16.96 3.86
N VAL A 486 -42.56 -15.89 4.01
CA VAL A 486 -42.07 -14.51 3.82
C VAL A 486 -41.00 -14.17 4.85
N ARG A 487 -41.22 -14.53 6.12
CA ARG A 487 -40.23 -14.35 7.20
C ARG A 487 -38.92 -15.08 6.91
N ALA A 488 -39.00 -16.33 6.45
CA ALA A 488 -37.83 -17.12 6.08
C ALA A 488 -37.05 -16.46 4.93
N LEU A 489 -37.74 -15.98 3.89
CA LEU A 489 -37.11 -15.32 2.74
C LEU A 489 -36.49 -13.96 3.10
N LEU A 490 -37.16 -13.16 3.94
CA LEU A 490 -36.61 -11.88 4.41
C LEU A 490 -35.33 -12.09 5.22
N PHE A 491 -35.30 -13.09 6.11
CA PHE A 491 -34.09 -13.48 6.83
C PHE A 491 -32.99 -13.91 5.86
N ASP A 492 -33.31 -14.83 4.96
CA ASP A 492 -32.33 -15.44 4.06
C ASP A 492 -31.70 -14.41 3.11
N ILE A 493 -32.53 -13.60 2.45
CA ILE A 493 -32.07 -12.58 1.50
C ILE A 493 -31.24 -11.50 2.21
N SER A 494 -31.69 -11.00 3.36
CA SER A 494 -30.93 -10.00 4.12
C SER A 494 -29.60 -10.54 4.62
N PHE A 495 -29.55 -11.81 5.05
CA PHE A 495 -28.32 -12.48 5.47
C PHE A 495 -27.32 -12.62 4.32
N LEU A 496 -27.78 -13.09 3.15
CA LEU A 496 -26.94 -13.22 1.95
C LEU A 496 -26.41 -11.85 1.49
N MET A 497 -27.27 -10.83 1.44
CA MET A 497 -26.86 -9.48 1.08
C MET A 497 -25.79 -8.92 2.04
N LEU A 498 -25.91 -9.17 3.35
CA LEU A 498 -24.91 -8.75 4.33
C LEU A 498 -23.57 -9.47 4.14
N CYS A 499 -23.58 -10.79 3.91
CA CYS A 499 -22.36 -11.54 3.59
C CYS A 499 -21.69 -10.99 2.32
N HIS A 500 -22.48 -10.72 1.28
CA HIS A 500 -21.98 -10.15 0.02
C HIS A 500 -21.37 -8.75 0.21
N VAL A 501 -22.02 -7.90 1.01
CA VAL A 501 -21.48 -6.57 1.38
C VAL A 501 -20.15 -6.70 2.12
N ALA A 502 -20.06 -7.59 3.11
CA ALA A 502 -18.85 -7.81 3.88
C ALA A 502 -17.67 -8.27 2.99
N GLN A 503 -17.91 -9.21 2.07
CA GLN A 503 -16.88 -9.71 1.16
C GLN A 503 -16.48 -8.71 0.07
N THR A 504 -17.42 -7.88 -0.38
CA THR A 504 -17.18 -6.95 -1.50
C THR A 504 -16.56 -5.62 -1.05
N TYR A 505 -16.95 -5.13 0.14
CA TYR A 505 -16.62 -3.79 0.63
C TYR A 505 -15.93 -3.76 2.00
N GLY A 506 -15.70 -4.92 2.62
CA GLY A 506 -15.07 -5.04 3.93
C GLY A 506 -16.08 -5.15 5.08
N SER A 507 -15.73 -5.92 6.11
CA SER A 507 -16.58 -6.15 7.28
C SER A 507 -16.70 -4.91 8.18
N GLU A 508 -15.77 -3.96 8.07
CA GLU A 508 -15.82 -2.66 8.75
C GLU A 508 -17.07 -1.86 8.39
N VAL A 509 -17.59 -2.01 7.17
CA VAL A 509 -18.82 -1.32 6.73
C VAL A 509 -20.01 -1.71 7.62
N ILE A 510 -20.01 -2.94 8.11
CA ILE A 510 -21.06 -3.51 8.97
C ILE A 510 -20.75 -3.19 10.44
N LEU A 511 -19.50 -3.33 10.89
CA LEU A 511 -19.11 -3.25 12.31
C LEU A 511 -18.80 -1.84 12.86
N SER A 512 -18.85 -0.80 12.03
CA SER A 512 -18.30 0.54 12.33
C SER A 512 -18.92 1.33 13.51
N GLU A 513 -19.98 0.87 14.18
CA GLU A 513 -20.56 1.60 15.32
C GLU A 513 -20.91 0.68 16.50
N ALA A 514 -20.49 1.06 17.71
CA ALA A 514 -20.98 0.45 18.93
C ALA A 514 -22.48 0.74 19.05
N GLY A 515 -23.31 -0.28 18.87
CA GLY A 515 -24.74 -0.18 19.12
C GLY A 515 -25.04 0.28 20.55
N PRO A 516 -26.28 0.75 20.82
CA PRO A 516 -26.71 1.07 22.18
C PRO A 516 -26.44 -0.13 23.11
N PRO A 517 -25.98 0.11 24.35
CA PRO A 517 -25.65 -0.95 25.29
C PRO A 517 -26.90 -1.80 25.58
N GLY A 518 -26.88 -3.07 25.18
CA GLY A 518 -28.01 -3.98 25.42
C GLY A 518 -27.91 -5.33 24.73
N GLU A 519 -27.84 -5.38 23.40
CA GLU A 519 -27.75 -6.64 22.64
C GLU A 519 -27.01 -6.40 21.31
N VAL A 520 -25.94 -7.16 21.05
CA VAL A 520 -25.25 -7.16 19.75
C VAL A 520 -26.10 -7.96 18.76
N PRO A 521 -26.40 -7.44 17.56
CA PRO A 521 -27.16 -8.18 16.55
C PRO A 521 -26.55 -9.55 16.26
N PHE A 522 -27.42 -10.53 15.93
CA PHE A 522 -27.02 -11.91 15.65
C PHE A 522 -26.00 -11.94 14.50
N PHE A 523 -26.27 -11.23 13.40
CA PHE A 523 -25.41 -11.24 12.22
C PHE A 523 -24.01 -10.70 12.53
N GLU A 524 -23.91 -9.60 13.28
CA GLU A 524 -22.61 -9.02 13.66
C GLU A 524 -21.78 -10.00 14.50
N THR A 525 -22.44 -10.65 15.47
CA THR A 525 -21.81 -11.68 16.31
C THR A 525 -21.35 -12.88 15.48
N TRP A 526 -22.23 -13.38 14.60
CA TRP A 526 -21.91 -14.50 13.71
C TRP A 526 -20.77 -14.15 12.76
N MET A 527 -20.79 -12.98 12.12
CA MET A 527 -19.74 -12.56 11.20
C MET A 527 -18.38 -12.45 11.90
N GLN A 528 -18.34 -11.79 13.07
CA GLN A 528 -17.10 -11.67 13.85
C GLN A 528 -16.52 -13.01 14.30
N THR A 529 -17.36 -14.00 14.60
CA THR A 529 -16.90 -15.28 15.17
C THR A 529 -16.78 -16.41 14.15
N CYS A 530 -17.55 -16.38 13.07
CA CYS A 530 -17.77 -17.52 12.18
C CYS A 530 -17.39 -17.26 10.72
N MET A 531 -17.47 -16.03 10.22
CA MET A 531 -17.24 -15.73 8.80
C MET A 531 -15.74 -15.74 8.47
N PRO A 532 -15.29 -16.55 7.48
CA PRO A 532 -13.91 -16.53 7.01
C PRO A 532 -13.60 -15.20 6.31
N GLU A 533 -12.53 -14.55 6.74
CA GLU A 533 -12.03 -13.30 6.18
C GLU A 533 -10.51 -13.40 5.96
N GLU A 534 -9.98 -12.64 5.00
CA GLU A 534 -8.55 -12.61 4.71
C GLU A 534 -7.75 -12.13 5.94
N GLY A 535 -6.78 -12.92 6.38
CA GLY A 535 -6.00 -12.63 7.60
C GLY A 535 -6.67 -13.02 8.93
N LYS A 536 -7.90 -13.55 8.91
CA LYS A 536 -8.61 -14.02 10.12
C LYS A 536 -8.51 -15.54 10.27
N ILE A 537 -7.92 -15.99 11.37
CA ILE A 537 -7.88 -17.41 11.74
C ILE A 537 -9.10 -17.70 12.61
N LEU A 538 -10.01 -18.51 12.09
CA LEU A 538 -11.18 -18.98 12.84
C LEU A 538 -10.82 -20.23 13.65
N ASN A 539 -11.30 -20.30 14.88
CA ASN A 539 -11.22 -21.50 15.70
C ASN A 539 -12.53 -22.31 15.53
N PRO A 540 -12.52 -23.50 14.91
CA PRO A 540 -13.72 -24.31 14.74
C PRO A 540 -14.30 -24.82 16.07
N ASP A 541 -13.51 -24.80 17.15
CA ASP A 541 -13.93 -25.14 18.51
C ASP A 541 -14.45 -23.92 19.31
N HIS A 542 -14.55 -22.74 18.69
CA HIS A 542 -15.05 -21.55 19.38
C HIS A 542 -16.46 -21.80 19.97
N PRO A 543 -16.78 -21.35 21.19
CA PRO A 543 -18.08 -21.60 21.83
C PRO A 543 -19.29 -21.17 21.00
N CYS A 544 -19.14 -20.21 20.09
CA CYS A 544 -20.21 -19.82 19.15
C CYS A 544 -20.67 -20.97 18.23
N PHE A 545 -19.82 -21.98 18.01
CA PHE A 545 -20.10 -23.17 17.23
C PHE A 545 -20.63 -24.35 18.08
N ARG A 546 -20.77 -24.17 19.40
CA ARG A 546 -21.29 -25.19 20.33
C ARG A 546 -22.58 -24.71 21.01
N PRO A 547 -23.70 -24.60 20.27
CA PRO A 547 -25.00 -24.34 20.88
C PRO A 547 -25.50 -25.54 21.68
N ASP A 548 -26.61 -25.34 22.40
CA ASP A 548 -27.31 -26.35 23.19
C ASP A 548 -27.49 -27.69 22.45
N SER A 549 -26.96 -28.78 23.02
CA SER A 549 -27.00 -30.16 22.49
C SER A 549 -28.41 -30.56 22.06
N THR A 550 -29.42 -30.16 22.83
CA THR A 550 -30.83 -30.48 22.57
C THR A 550 -31.29 -29.91 21.21
N LYS A 551 -30.81 -28.72 20.86
CA LYS A 551 -31.14 -28.05 19.59
C LYS A 551 -30.39 -28.66 18.41
N VAL A 552 -29.14 -29.08 18.64
CA VAL A 552 -28.32 -29.77 17.64
C VAL A 552 -28.94 -31.12 17.29
N GLU A 553 -29.26 -31.94 18.29
CA GLU A 553 -29.92 -33.24 18.10
C GLU A 553 -31.25 -33.09 17.37
N SER A 554 -32.06 -32.09 17.75
CA SER A 554 -33.33 -31.78 17.07
C SER A 554 -33.13 -31.40 15.60
N LEU A 555 -32.08 -30.61 15.29
CA LEU A 555 -31.76 -30.20 13.93
C LEU A 555 -31.23 -31.36 13.09
N VAL A 556 -30.34 -32.20 13.64
CA VAL A 556 -29.83 -33.41 12.97
C VAL A 556 -30.97 -34.38 12.68
N ALA A 557 -31.86 -34.62 13.65
CA ALA A 557 -33.03 -35.47 13.47
C ALA A 557 -33.97 -34.92 12.38
N LEU A 558 -34.17 -33.60 12.33
CA LEU A 558 -34.98 -32.94 11.31
C LEU A 558 -34.36 -33.11 9.90
N LEU A 559 -33.05 -32.86 9.77
CA LEU A 559 -32.34 -32.95 8.50
C LEU A 559 -32.27 -34.39 7.93
N ASN A 560 -32.22 -35.39 8.82
CA ASN A 560 -32.10 -36.80 8.44
C ASN A 560 -33.47 -37.45 8.14
N ASN A 561 -34.50 -37.14 8.95
CA ASN A 561 -35.78 -37.85 8.91
C ASN A 561 -36.87 -37.16 8.09
N SER A 562 -36.80 -35.84 7.87
CA SER A 562 -37.88 -35.14 7.16
C SER A 562 -37.66 -35.14 5.64
N SER A 563 -38.75 -35.36 4.89
CA SER A 563 -38.78 -35.13 3.45
C SER A 563 -38.84 -33.63 3.12
N GLU A 564 -39.26 -32.80 4.07
CA GLU A 564 -39.34 -31.35 3.94
C GLU A 564 -39.28 -30.65 5.30
N MET A 565 -38.56 -29.52 5.38
CA MET A 565 -38.45 -28.72 6.60
C MET A 565 -39.66 -27.78 6.75
N LYS A 566 -40.44 -27.94 7.83
CA LYS A 566 -41.58 -27.05 8.14
C LYS A 566 -41.07 -25.68 8.57
N LEU A 567 -41.51 -24.62 7.88
CA LEU A 567 -41.07 -23.23 8.14
C LEU A 567 -41.77 -22.60 9.36
N VAL A 568 -42.96 -23.10 9.69
CA VAL A 568 -43.78 -22.63 10.81
C VAL A 568 -43.02 -22.90 12.11
N GLN A 569 -42.85 -21.86 12.93
CA GLN A 569 -42.09 -21.87 14.20
C GLN A 569 -40.56 -22.02 14.08
N MET A 570 -39.97 -22.11 12.88
CA MET A 570 -38.51 -22.15 12.73
C MET A 570 -37.88 -20.80 13.10
N LYS A 571 -36.87 -20.83 13.97
CA LYS A 571 -36.00 -19.70 14.30
C LYS A 571 -34.69 -19.80 13.53
N TRP A 572 -34.62 -19.11 12.40
CA TRP A 572 -33.51 -19.23 11.45
C TRP A 572 -32.15 -18.85 12.01
N GLN A 573 -32.10 -17.86 12.90
CA GLN A 573 -30.88 -17.49 13.62
C GLN A 573 -30.35 -18.63 14.49
N GLU A 574 -31.23 -19.37 15.18
CA GLU A 574 -30.83 -20.51 16.02
C GLU A 574 -30.38 -21.69 15.14
N ALA A 575 -31.04 -21.89 14.00
CA ALA A 575 -30.66 -22.88 13.00
C ALA A 575 -29.26 -22.60 12.42
N CYS A 576 -28.97 -21.34 12.08
CA CYS A 576 -27.68 -20.91 11.54
C CYS A 576 -26.53 -21.03 12.55
N LEU A 577 -26.81 -20.87 13.85
CA LEU A 577 -25.81 -21.15 14.90
C LEU A 577 -25.61 -22.67 15.09
N SER A 578 -26.69 -23.44 15.06
CA SER A 578 -26.68 -24.88 15.34
C SER A 578 -26.16 -25.74 14.19
N ILE A 579 -26.17 -25.21 12.96
CA ILE A 579 -25.76 -25.97 11.78
C ILE A 579 -24.29 -26.40 11.85
N SER A 580 -23.42 -25.61 12.50
CA SER A 580 -21.99 -25.92 12.61
C SER A 580 -21.75 -27.21 13.40
N ALA A 581 -22.38 -27.34 14.58
CA ALA A 581 -22.33 -28.56 15.38
C ALA A 581 -23.04 -29.73 14.70
N ALA A 582 -24.18 -29.49 14.03
CA ALA A 582 -24.88 -30.52 13.28
C ALA A 582 -24.01 -31.09 12.14
N ILE A 583 -23.30 -30.22 11.40
CA ILE A 583 -22.38 -30.63 10.35
C ILE A 583 -21.22 -31.46 10.90
N LEU A 584 -20.68 -31.10 12.07
CA LEU A 584 -19.65 -31.90 12.74
C LEU A 584 -20.17 -33.32 13.07
N GLU A 585 -21.38 -33.45 13.63
CA GLU A 585 -21.97 -34.75 13.94
C GLU A 585 -22.23 -35.58 12.67
N ILE A 586 -22.74 -34.95 11.60
CA ILE A 586 -22.97 -35.60 10.31
C ILE A 586 -21.65 -36.07 9.68
N LEU A 587 -20.61 -35.22 9.74
CA LEU A 587 -19.28 -35.55 9.22
C LEU A 587 -18.66 -36.71 9.99
N ASN A 588 -18.72 -36.69 11.33
CA ASN A 588 -18.25 -37.79 12.19
C ASN A 588 -19.00 -39.10 11.89
N ALA A 589 -20.33 -39.03 11.71
CA ALA A 589 -21.12 -40.20 11.37
C ALA A 589 -20.75 -40.76 9.98
N TRP A 590 -20.43 -39.89 9.02
CA TRP A 590 -19.96 -40.31 7.70
C TRP A 590 -18.52 -40.84 7.73
N GLU A 591 -17.65 -40.27 8.55
CA GLU A 591 -16.29 -40.74 8.78
C GLU A 591 -16.25 -42.16 9.35
N ASN A 592 -17.12 -42.43 10.32
CA ASN A 592 -17.27 -43.74 10.96
C ASN A 592 -18.13 -44.74 10.15
N GLY A 593 -18.59 -44.37 8.95
CA GLY A 593 -19.37 -45.26 8.07
C GLY A 593 -20.82 -45.49 8.48
N VAL A 594 -21.35 -44.71 9.42
CA VAL A 594 -22.77 -44.74 9.83
C VAL A 594 -23.67 -44.14 8.74
N LEU A 595 -23.21 -43.08 8.07
CA LEU A 595 -23.91 -42.47 6.95
C LEU A 595 -23.23 -42.81 5.62
N THR A 596 -24.05 -43.00 4.58
CA THR A 596 -23.58 -43.17 3.21
C THR A 596 -23.45 -41.83 2.51
N PHE A 597 -22.71 -41.79 1.39
CA PHE A 597 -22.59 -40.60 0.54
C PHE A 597 -23.97 -40.05 0.12
N GLU A 598 -24.90 -40.93 -0.26
CA GLU A 598 -26.26 -40.55 -0.68
C GLU A 598 -27.07 -39.95 0.47
N SER A 599 -26.94 -40.51 1.68
CA SER A 599 -27.58 -39.97 2.89
C SER A 599 -27.07 -38.56 3.21
N VAL A 600 -25.76 -38.34 3.12
CA VAL A 600 -25.15 -37.02 3.33
C VAL A 600 -25.58 -36.05 2.24
N GLN A 601 -25.63 -36.48 0.98
CA GLN A 601 -26.13 -35.65 -0.12
C GLN A 601 -27.56 -35.17 0.15
N LYS A 602 -28.47 -36.09 0.54
CA LYS A 602 -29.85 -35.73 0.92
C LYS A 602 -29.90 -34.73 2.07
N ILE A 603 -29.05 -34.89 3.09
CA ILE A 603 -28.96 -33.93 4.21
C ILE A 603 -28.49 -32.56 3.71
N THR A 604 -27.44 -32.49 2.88
CA THR A 604 -26.96 -31.23 2.32
C THR A 604 -27.97 -30.55 1.39
N ASP A 605 -28.78 -31.34 0.66
CA ASP A 605 -29.90 -30.85 -0.14
C ASP A 605 -30.99 -30.23 0.74
N ASN A 606 -31.31 -30.85 1.88
CA ASN A 606 -32.23 -30.29 2.88
C ASN A 606 -31.72 -28.96 3.48
N ILE A 607 -30.41 -28.83 3.72
CA ILE A 607 -29.78 -27.61 4.26
C ILE A 607 -29.95 -26.43 3.30
N LYS A 608 -29.63 -26.62 2.01
CA LYS A 608 -29.65 -25.53 1.00
C LYS A 608 -31.00 -25.34 0.30
N GLY A 609 -31.98 -26.22 0.53
CA GLY A 609 -33.23 -26.22 -0.24
C GLY A 609 -34.23 -25.14 0.12
N LYS A 610 -34.30 -24.72 1.39
CA LYS A 610 -35.23 -23.66 1.84
C LYS A 610 -34.53 -22.33 1.99
N VAL A 611 -33.44 -22.27 2.77
CA VAL A 611 -32.66 -21.06 3.04
C VAL A 611 -31.20 -21.27 2.69
N CYS A 612 -30.62 -20.38 1.88
CA CYS A 612 -29.22 -20.50 1.46
C CYS A 612 -28.24 -20.09 2.58
N SER A 613 -28.68 -19.23 3.50
CA SER A 613 -27.94 -18.79 4.70
C SER A 613 -27.45 -19.95 5.57
N MET A 614 -28.21 -21.03 5.70
CA MET A 614 -27.75 -22.23 6.41
C MET A 614 -26.58 -22.92 5.71
N ALA A 615 -26.59 -22.99 4.38
CA ALA A 615 -25.47 -23.53 3.61
C ALA A 615 -24.23 -22.64 3.75
N VAL A 616 -24.39 -21.31 3.73
CA VAL A 616 -23.30 -20.35 4.01
C VAL A 616 -22.69 -20.59 5.40
N CYS A 617 -23.53 -20.75 6.43
CA CYS A 617 -23.05 -21.03 7.79
C CYS A 617 -22.33 -22.38 7.91
N ALA A 618 -22.86 -23.43 7.26
CA ALA A 618 -22.23 -24.74 7.22
C ALA A 618 -20.85 -24.70 6.56
N VAL A 619 -20.75 -24.05 5.39
CA VAL A 619 -19.47 -23.93 4.67
C VAL A 619 -18.48 -23.05 5.41
N ALA A 620 -18.92 -21.97 6.05
CA ALA A 620 -18.06 -21.14 6.89
C ALA A 620 -17.34 -21.97 7.97
N TRP A 621 -18.05 -22.87 8.65
CA TRP A 621 -17.45 -23.80 9.61
C TRP A 621 -16.56 -24.86 8.93
N LEU A 622 -17.01 -25.47 7.82
CA LEU A 622 -16.22 -26.47 7.09
C LEU A 622 -14.87 -25.90 6.60
N VAL A 623 -14.84 -24.65 6.15
CA VAL A 623 -13.61 -23.94 5.77
C VAL A 623 -12.67 -23.80 6.96
N ALA A 624 -13.19 -23.43 8.14
CA ALA A 624 -12.39 -23.37 9.36
C ALA A 624 -11.88 -24.75 9.79
N HIS A 625 -12.70 -25.79 9.66
CA HIS A 625 -12.35 -27.17 9.99
C HIS A 625 -11.27 -27.73 9.07
N VAL A 626 -11.41 -27.59 7.74
CA VAL A 626 -10.41 -28.06 6.75
C VAL A 626 -9.02 -27.48 7.00
N ARG A 627 -8.93 -26.24 7.49
CA ARG A 627 -7.65 -25.59 7.83
C ARG A 627 -6.92 -26.31 8.99
N MET A 628 -7.66 -27.00 9.86
CA MET A 628 -7.11 -27.74 11.00
C MET A 628 -6.75 -29.20 10.67
N LEU A 629 -7.20 -29.73 9.54
CA LEU A 629 -7.00 -31.12 9.13
C LEU A 629 -5.70 -31.35 8.37
N GLY A 630 -5.14 -32.56 8.50
CA GLY A 630 -4.08 -33.06 7.61
C GLY A 630 -4.59 -33.31 6.19
N LEU A 631 -3.72 -33.33 5.17
CA LEU A 631 -4.15 -33.43 3.76
C LEU A 631 -5.06 -34.64 3.48
N ASP A 632 -4.75 -35.80 4.06
CA ASP A 632 -5.47 -37.06 3.84
C ASP A 632 -6.87 -37.07 4.48
N GLU A 633 -7.10 -36.21 5.48
CA GLU A 633 -8.37 -36.13 6.23
C GLU A 633 -9.37 -35.16 5.58
N ARG A 634 -8.94 -34.35 4.61
CA ARG A 634 -9.75 -33.25 4.03
C ARG A 634 -10.83 -33.71 3.04
N GLU A 635 -10.73 -34.91 2.48
CA GLU A 635 -11.55 -35.30 1.32
C GLU A 635 -13.06 -35.25 1.61
N LYS A 636 -13.51 -35.81 2.75
CA LYS A 636 -14.94 -35.82 3.10
C LYS A 636 -15.48 -34.41 3.36
N SER A 637 -14.71 -33.55 4.05
CA SER A 637 -15.09 -32.15 4.27
C SER A 637 -15.18 -31.39 2.94
N LEU A 638 -14.20 -31.55 2.04
CA LEU A 638 -14.22 -30.94 0.71
C LEU A 638 -15.39 -31.45 -0.14
N GLN A 639 -15.72 -32.73 -0.06
CA GLN A 639 -16.86 -33.32 -0.74
C GLN A 639 -18.19 -32.78 -0.22
N MET A 640 -18.32 -32.55 1.10
CA MET A 640 -19.48 -31.91 1.69
C MET A 640 -19.63 -30.45 1.25
N ILE A 641 -18.52 -29.69 1.15
CA ILE A 641 -18.52 -28.33 0.57
C ILE A 641 -19.04 -28.37 -0.88
N ARG A 642 -18.56 -29.31 -1.71
CA ARG A 642 -19.05 -29.49 -3.09
C ARG A 642 -20.55 -29.76 -3.14
N GLN A 643 -21.05 -30.63 -2.28
CA GLN A 643 -22.48 -30.93 -2.20
C GLN A 643 -23.30 -29.69 -1.79
N LEU A 644 -22.87 -28.93 -0.78
CA LEU A 644 -23.54 -27.70 -0.35
C LEU A 644 -23.52 -26.58 -1.42
N ALA A 645 -22.46 -26.52 -2.23
CA ALA A 645 -22.33 -25.55 -3.32
C ALA A 645 -23.17 -25.89 -4.57
N THR A 646 -23.66 -27.12 -4.69
CA THR A 646 -24.38 -27.58 -5.89
C THR A 646 -25.85 -27.10 -5.87
N PRO A 647 -26.35 -26.36 -6.88
CA PRO A 647 -27.76 -25.94 -6.95
C PRO A 647 -28.75 -27.10 -6.96
N LEU A 648 -29.95 -26.91 -6.41
CA LEU A 648 -31.07 -27.84 -6.58
C LEU A 648 -31.86 -27.52 -7.85
N TYR A 649 -32.38 -28.56 -8.51
CA TYR A 649 -33.26 -28.45 -9.69
C TYR A 649 -34.72 -28.84 -9.37
N ALA A 650 -35.10 -28.91 -8.10
CA ALA A 650 -36.39 -29.45 -7.65
C ALA A 650 -37.50 -28.39 -7.53
N GLU A 651 -38.77 -28.81 -7.66
CA GLU A 651 -39.97 -27.95 -7.64
C GLU A 651 -40.32 -27.35 -6.25
N ASN A 652 -39.79 -27.90 -5.15
CA ASN A 652 -40.15 -27.51 -3.77
C ASN A 652 -39.32 -26.34 -3.19
N THR A 653 -38.68 -25.51 -4.02
CA THR A 653 -37.87 -24.37 -3.56
C THR A 653 -38.70 -23.13 -3.25
N LEU A 654 -38.23 -22.27 -2.33
CA LEU A 654 -38.89 -20.98 -2.05
C LEU A 654 -38.65 -19.96 -3.17
N GLN A 655 -39.43 -18.88 -3.19
CA GLN A 655 -39.29 -17.79 -4.18
C GLN A 655 -37.84 -17.27 -4.31
N PHE A 656 -37.51 -16.78 -5.51
CA PHE A 656 -36.19 -16.24 -5.86
C PHE A 656 -35.03 -17.22 -5.62
N TYR A 657 -35.27 -18.53 -5.68
CA TYR A 657 -34.24 -19.54 -5.40
C TYR A 657 -33.03 -19.40 -6.34
N SER A 658 -33.26 -19.25 -7.64
CA SER A 658 -32.20 -19.04 -8.63
C SER A 658 -31.29 -17.86 -8.28
N GLU A 659 -31.88 -16.71 -7.95
CA GLU A 659 -31.17 -15.48 -7.62
C GLU A 659 -30.41 -15.61 -6.30
N ARG A 660 -31.03 -16.23 -5.29
CA ARG A 660 -30.38 -16.51 -4.00
C ARG A 660 -29.19 -17.47 -4.15
N VAL A 661 -29.31 -18.49 -5.00
CA VAL A 661 -28.24 -19.46 -5.27
C VAL A 661 -27.06 -18.80 -5.98
N VAL A 662 -27.29 -17.85 -6.88
CA VAL A 662 -26.20 -17.09 -7.52
C VAL A 662 -25.38 -16.34 -6.48
N ILE A 663 -26.04 -15.62 -5.57
CA ILE A 663 -25.35 -14.86 -4.51
C ILE A 663 -24.70 -15.80 -3.49
N MET A 664 -25.38 -16.88 -3.09
CA MET A 664 -24.78 -17.93 -2.26
C MET A 664 -23.51 -18.47 -2.89
N SER A 665 -23.55 -18.82 -4.18
CA SER A 665 -22.39 -19.37 -4.91
C SER A 665 -21.21 -18.39 -4.89
N SER A 666 -21.47 -17.11 -5.14
CA SER A 666 -20.45 -16.05 -5.05
C SER A 666 -19.86 -15.96 -3.64
N ILE A 667 -20.69 -16.06 -2.61
CA ILE A 667 -20.24 -16.00 -1.21
C ILE A 667 -19.37 -17.21 -0.85
N LEU A 668 -19.80 -18.41 -1.25
CA LEU A 668 -19.09 -19.65 -0.99
C LEU A 668 -17.76 -19.70 -1.72
N GLU A 669 -17.70 -19.20 -2.96
CA GLU A 669 -16.46 -19.10 -3.73
C GLU A 669 -15.43 -18.25 -3.00
N HIS A 670 -15.82 -17.07 -2.50
CA HIS A 670 -14.95 -16.22 -1.68
C HIS A 670 -14.52 -16.89 -0.37
N MET A 671 -15.43 -17.53 0.36
CA MET A 671 -15.08 -18.21 1.63
C MET A 671 -14.10 -19.36 1.42
N CYS A 672 -14.21 -20.08 0.29
CA CYS A 672 -13.41 -21.27 0.03
C CYS A 672 -12.07 -20.97 -0.67
N ALA A 673 -11.85 -19.76 -1.18
CA ALA A 673 -10.72 -19.40 -2.04
C ALA A 673 -9.36 -19.88 -1.48
N ASP A 674 -9.04 -19.50 -0.24
CA ASP A 674 -7.76 -19.88 0.41
C ASP A 674 -7.60 -21.39 0.55
N VAL A 675 -8.68 -22.09 0.95
CA VAL A 675 -8.66 -23.53 1.21
C VAL A 675 -8.50 -24.31 -0.09
N LEU A 676 -9.18 -23.89 -1.15
CA LEU A 676 -9.08 -24.50 -2.49
C LEU A 676 -7.70 -24.27 -3.11
N GLN A 677 -7.13 -23.08 -2.91
CA GLN A 677 -5.77 -22.80 -3.36
C GLN A 677 -4.73 -23.67 -2.64
N GLN A 678 -4.85 -23.83 -1.31
CA GLN A 678 -3.93 -24.67 -0.51
C GLN A 678 -4.02 -26.16 -0.86
N THR A 679 -5.21 -26.63 -1.24
CA THR A 679 -5.47 -28.05 -1.54
C THR A 679 -5.32 -28.39 -3.02
N ALA A 680 -5.10 -27.40 -3.90
CA ALA A 680 -5.18 -27.53 -5.36
C ALA A 680 -6.49 -28.18 -5.85
N ALA A 681 -7.55 -28.11 -5.02
CA ALA A 681 -8.85 -28.67 -5.35
C ALA A 681 -9.66 -27.64 -6.15
N ASN A 682 -10.23 -28.06 -7.28
CA ASN A 682 -11.15 -27.23 -8.05
C ASN A 682 -12.59 -27.59 -7.68
N ILE A 683 -13.28 -26.72 -6.95
CA ILE A 683 -14.75 -26.77 -6.79
C ILE A 683 -15.36 -25.79 -7.77
N LYS A 684 -16.26 -26.26 -8.63
CA LYS A 684 -17.04 -25.39 -9.52
C LYS A 684 -18.24 -24.85 -8.77
N PHE A 685 -18.24 -23.56 -8.48
CA PHE A 685 -19.43 -22.84 -8.03
C PHE A 685 -20.25 -22.45 -9.26
N SER A 686 -21.59 -22.41 -9.17
CA SER A 686 -22.42 -22.03 -10.33
C SER A 686 -22.30 -20.53 -10.58
N ALA A 687 -21.24 -20.11 -11.27
CA ALA A 687 -21.08 -18.73 -11.71
C ALA A 687 -21.51 -18.61 -13.18
N THR A 688 -22.30 -17.57 -13.47
CA THR A 688 -22.60 -17.10 -14.82
C THR A 688 -21.32 -16.56 -15.47
N GLY A 689 -20.45 -17.41 -16.00
CA GLY A 689 -19.36 -17.04 -16.90
C GLY A 689 -18.35 -16.00 -16.39
N VAL A 690 -18.33 -15.67 -15.10
CA VAL A 690 -17.37 -14.73 -14.53
C VAL A 690 -16.05 -15.45 -14.36
N VAL A 691 -15.04 -15.00 -15.11
CA VAL A 691 -13.64 -15.39 -14.94
C VAL A 691 -13.27 -15.14 -13.47
N THR A 692 -12.63 -16.13 -12.83
CA THR A 692 -11.95 -15.99 -11.53
C THR A 692 -11.40 -14.59 -11.38
N MET A 693 -11.90 -13.82 -10.40
CA MET A 693 -11.60 -12.41 -10.21
C MET A 693 -10.09 -12.14 -10.41
N PRO A 694 -9.67 -11.43 -11.47
CA PRO A 694 -8.28 -11.42 -11.96
C PRO A 694 -7.26 -10.82 -11.00
N TYR A 695 -7.70 -10.16 -9.93
CA TYR A 695 -6.86 -9.61 -8.86
C TYR A 695 -6.70 -10.50 -7.62
N TRP A 696 -7.40 -11.64 -7.56
CA TRP A 696 -7.15 -12.70 -6.57
C TRP A 696 -5.92 -13.53 -6.90
N ASN A 697 -5.08 -13.05 -7.82
CA ASN A 697 -3.72 -13.52 -7.94
C ASN A 697 -2.95 -13.08 -6.70
N PHE A 698 -3.09 -13.89 -5.65
CA PHE A 698 -2.10 -14.05 -4.61
C PHE A 698 -0.70 -14.02 -5.22
N LEU A 699 0.27 -13.61 -4.39
CA LEU A 699 1.70 -13.61 -4.73
C LEU A 699 2.02 -14.81 -5.64
N PRO A 700 2.65 -14.57 -6.81
CA PRO A 700 2.93 -15.64 -7.76
C PRO A 700 3.49 -16.86 -7.05
N ALA A 701 2.80 -17.99 -7.14
CA ALA A 701 3.21 -19.20 -6.47
C ALA A 701 4.68 -19.48 -6.80
N LYS A 702 5.50 -19.70 -5.77
CA LYS A 702 6.93 -20.05 -5.86
C LYS A 702 7.91 -18.90 -6.20
N LYS A 703 7.52 -17.62 -6.14
CA LYS A 703 8.48 -16.50 -6.22
C LYS A 703 8.76 -15.86 -4.85
N PRO A 704 10.02 -15.51 -4.53
CA PRO A 704 10.34 -14.75 -3.34
C PRO A 704 9.60 -13.40 -3.31
N ILE A 705 9.03 -13.05 -2.15
CA ILE A 705 8.34 -11.77 -1.91
C ILE A 705 9.16 -10.56 -2.39
N LYS A 706 10.47 -10.56 -2.12
CA LYS A 706 11.39 -9.50 -2.53
C LYS A 706 11.42 -9.31 -4.05
N GLU A 707 11.45 -10.40 -4.82
CA GLU A 707 11.47 -10.34 -6.28
C GLU A 707 10.15 -9.81 -6.84
N VAL A 708 9.03 -10.22 -6.24
CA VAL A 708 7.71 -9.72 -6.63
C VAL A 708 7.59 -8.23 -6.34
N LEU A 709 7.98 -7.79 -5.13
CA LEU A 709 7.98 -6.38 -4.76
C LEU A 709 8.87 -5.55 -5.68
N MET A 710 10.13 -5.93 -5.86
CA MET A 710 11.07 -5.21 -6.73
C MET A 710 10.59 -5.20 -8.18
N GLY A 711 10.08 -6.33 -8.70
CA GLY A 711 9.60 -6.43 -10.06
C GLY A 711 8.37 -5.57 -10.35
N VAL A 712 7.40 -5.53 -9.42
CA VAL A 712 6.21 -4.66 -9.55
C VAL A 712 6.61 -3.20 -9.38
N PHE A 713 7.46 -2.90 -8.40
CA PHE A 713 7.93 -1.54 -8.12
C PHE A 713 8.72 -0.95 -9.30
N SER A 714 9.65 -1.68 -9.89
CA SER A 714 10.38 -1.24 -11.09
C SER A 714 9.44 -0.96 -12.25
N LYS A 715 8.44 -1.81 -12.50
CA LYS A 715 7.44 -1.59 -13.56
C LYS A 715 6.60 -0.32 -13.32
N VAL A 716 6.21 -0.06 -12.08
CA VAL A 716 5.48 1.17 -11.72
C VAL A 716 6.36 2.41 -11.98
N LEU A 717 7.65 2.36 -11.62
CA LEU A 717 8.58 3.46 -11.88
C LEU A 717 8.85 3.66 -13.39
N GLU A 718 8.96 2.58 -14.16
CA GLU A 718 9.11 2.63 -15.61
C GLU A 718 7.89 3.22 -16.30
N LYS A 719 6.68 2.79 -15.88
CA LYS A 719 5.40 3.34 -16.37
C LYS A 719 5.19 4.80 -15.96
N GLY A 720 5.71 5.20 -14.80
CA GLY A 720 5.52 6.53 -14.22
C GLY A 720 4.16 6.74 -13.54
N TRP A 721 3.36 5.68 -13.37
CA TRP A 721 2.07 5.70 -12.67
C TRP A 721 1.74 4.30 -12.10
N VAL A 722 0.80 4.22 -11.15
CA VAL A 722 0.45 2.98 -10.44
C VAL A 722 -0.88 2.42 -10.96
N ASP A 723 -0.88 1.18 -11.47
CA ASP A 723 -2.11 0.49 -11.88
C ASP A 723 -2.83 -0.24 -10.73
N SER A 724 -4.12 -0.51 -10.91
CA SER A 724 -4.96 -1.22 -9.91
C SER A 724 -4.37 -2.57 -9.50
N ARG A 725 -3.82 -3.34 -10.44
CA ARG A 725 -3.16 -4.62 -10.16
C ARG A 725 -1.96 -4.44 -9.22
N SER A 726 -1.14 -3.42 -9.46
CA SER A 726 0.03 -3.12 -8.64
C SER A 726 -0.37 -2.73 -7.22
N ILE A 727 -1.47 -1.98 -7.05
CA ILE A 727 -2.03 -1.63 -5.73
C ILE A 727 -2.43 -2.90 -4.96
N HIS A 728 -3.19 -3.81 -5.57
CA HIS A 728 -3.58 -5.06 -4.93
C HIS A 728 -2.38 -5.92 -4.50
N ILE A 729 -1.33 -5.98 -5.33
CA ILE A 729 -0.10 -6.71 -4.97
C ILE A 729 0.61 -6.05 -3.77
N PHE A 730 0.71 -4.72 -3.74
CA PHE A 730 1.30 -4.01 -2.60
C PHE A 730 0.51 -4.19 -1.31
N ASP A 731 -0.82 -4.22 -1.39
CA ASP A 731 -1.68 -4.47 -0.24
C ASP A 731 -1.53 -5.91 0.28
N THR A 732 -1.56 -6.89 -0.61
CA THR A 732 -1.32 -8.32 -0.27
C THR A 732 0.02 -8.51 0.42
N LEU A 733 1.08 -7.88 -0.09
CA LEU A 733 2.42 -7.90 0.49
C LEU A 733 2.46 -7.30 1.90
N SER A 734 1.69 -6.23 2.12
CA SER A 734 1.59 -5.56 3.42
C SER A 734 0.88 -6.43 4.46
N ALA A 735 -0.19 -7.15 4.07
CA ALA A 735 -0.92 -8.08 4.94
C ALA A 735 -0.07 -9.31 5.35
N HIS A 736 0.70 -9.87 4.41
CA HIS A 736 1.60 -11.00 4.70
C HIS A 736 2.78 -10.60 5.61
N GLY A 737 3.29 -9.36 5.47
CA GLY A 737 4.29 -8.81 6.38
C GLY A 737 3.80 -8.71 7.83
N ARG A 738 2.51 -8.43 8.04
CA ARG A 738 1.87 -8.43 9.38
C ARG A 738 1.72 -9.83 9.96
N SER A 739 1.34 -10.81 9.14
CA SER A 739 1.14 -12.20 9.60
C SER A 739 2.45 -12.85 10.09
N LEU A 740 3.58 -12.53 9.46
CA LEU A 740 4.91 -12.95 9.92
C LEU A 740 5.31 -12.31 11.27
N LEU A 741 4.84 -11.10 11.57
CA LEU A 741 5.06 -10.43 12.87
C LEU A 741 4.19 -11.02 13.99
N VAL A 742 2.94 -11.40 13.70
CA VAL A 742 2.02 -11.98 14.69
C VAL A 742 2.45 -13.41 15.10
N LEU A 743 2.98 -14.20 14.16
CA LEU A 743 3.52 -15.54 14.47
C LEU A 743 4.79 -15.52 15.34
N GLN A 744 5.47 -14.38 15.50
CA GLN A 744 6.63 -14.24 16.39
C GLN A 744 6.27 -13.95 17.86
N GLN A 745 5.08 -13.39 18.15
CA GLN A 745 4.68 -13.06 19.51
C GLN A 745 4.47 -14.27 20.44
N PRO A 746 3.88 -15.42 20.02
CA PRO A 746 3.76 -16.58 20.92
C PRO A 746 5.10 -17.30 21.16
N CYS A 747 6.11 -17.10 20.31
CA CYS A 747 7.45 -17.65 20.50
C CYS A 747 8.27 -16.90 21.57
N GLN A 748 7.99 -15.60 21.79
CA GLN A 748 8.67 -14.81 22.82
C GLN A 748 8.26 -15.23 24.25
N GLY A 749 6.98 -15.61 24.47
CA GLY A 749 6.51 -16.06 25.79
C GLY A 749 6.96 -17.46 26.21
N ALA A 750 7.41 -18.29 25.27
CA ALA A 750 8.00 -19.61 25.55
C ALA A 750 9.51 -19.55 25.81
N ALA A 751 10.22 -18.58 25.19
CA ALA A 751 11.66 -18.39 25.33
C ALA A 751 12.08 -17.85 26.72
N GLU A 752 11.17 -17.24 27.48
CA GLU A 752 11.44 -16.78 28.85
C GLU A 752 11.44 -17.90 29.89
N ARG A 753 10.92 -19.09 29.57
CA ARG A 753 10.81 -20.20 30.53
C ARG A 753 11.92 -21.26 30.41
N ASP A 754 12.62 -21.34 29.28
CA ASP A 754 13.69 -22.35 29.08
C ASP A 754 14.70 -21.94 27.98
N PRO A 755 15.78 -21.21 28.34
CA PRO A 755 16.71 -20.61 27.38
C PRO A 755 17.60 -21.62 26.63
N GLU A 756 17.74 -22.87 27.11
CA GLU A 756 18.55 -23.88 26.43
C GLU A 756 17.82 -24.53 25.25
N ARG A 757 16.49 -24.62 25.30
CA ARG A 757 15.67 -25.22 24.22
C ARG A 757 15.52 -24.27 23.02
N ALA A 758 15.54 -22.96 23.25
CA ALA A 758 15.50 -21.94 22.20
C ALA A 758 16.79 -21.88 21.34
N ARG A 759 17.91 -22.42 21.84
CA ARG A 759 19.18 -22.48 21.09
C ARG A 759 19.23 -23.62 20.07
N ASN A 760 18.48 -24.70 20.31
CA ASN A 760 18.45 -25.88 19.44
C ASN A 760 17.29 -25.87 18.43
N ALA A 761 16.25 -25.07 18.63
CA ALA A 761 15.22 -24.81 17.64
C ALA A 761 15.58 -23.52 16.88
N GLY A 762 16.08 -23.63 15.65
CA GLY A 762 16.54 -22.51 14.82
C GLY A 762 15.46 -21.48 14.42
N CYS A 763 14.83 -20.81 15.39
CA CYS A 763 13.91 -19.69 15.21
C CYS A 763 14.71 -18.39 15.16
N GLY A 764 15.32 -18.12 14.01
CA GLY A 764 15.93 -16.84 13.68
C GLY A 764 14.87 -15.78 13.37
N VAL A 765 15.00 -14.62 14.01
CA VAL A 765 14.14 -13.44 13.87
C VAL A 765 14.09 -12.94 12.42
N ALA A 766 12.99 -13.21 11.71
CA ALA A 766 12.75 -12.72 10.36
C ALA A 766 11.56 -11.74 10.34
N LEU A 767 11.76 -10.51 10.85
CA LEU A 767 11.17 -9.30 10.24
C LEU A 767 11.73 -7.96 10.75
N LEU A 768 12.72 -7.97 11.65
CA LEU A 768 13.47 -6.75 12.04
C LEU A 768 14.70 -6.47 11.16
N HIS A 769 14.89 -7.21 10.06
CA HIS A 769 16.02 -7.08 9.14
C HIS A 769 15.71 -6.29 7.86
N PHE A 770 14.67 -5.46 7.84
CA PHE A 770 14.31 -4.62 6.68
C PHE A 770 14.80 -3.17 6.75
N LEU A 771 15.53 -2.77 7.80
CA LEU A 771 16.41 -1.58 7.86
C LEU A 771 17.59 -1.91 8.79
N PRO A 772 18.87 -1.62 8.45
CA PRO A 772 19.97 -1.94 9.34
C PRO A 772 20.10 -0.89 10.45
N GLY A 773 19.84 -1.33 11.69
CA GLY A 773 20.53 -0.86 12.91
C GLY A 773 19.75 0.06 13.85
N HIS A 774 19.23 -0.47 14.97
CA HIS A 774 19.69 -0.03 16.30
C HIS A 774 19.17 -0.91 17.45
N ALA A 775 20.04 -1.05 18.45
CA ALA A 775 19.84 -1.73 19.73
C ALA A 775 19.10 -0.82 20.75
N ALA A 776 18.38 -1.44 21.67
CA ALA A 776 17.56 -0.82 22.71
C ALA A 776 18.36 -0.20 23.88
N ALA A 777 17.87 0.92 24.44
CA ALA A 777 17.42 1.07 25.84
C ALA A 777 17.46 2.53 26.39
N ASP A 778 16.31 2.94 26.94
CA ASP A 778 15.98 3.74 28.14
C ASP A 778 16.40 5.21 28.43
N ALA A 779 15.32 6.01 28.54
CA ALA A 779 14.85 6.88 29.63
C ALA A 779 15.58 8.20 30.06
N HIS A 780 14.86 9.30 29.79
CA HIS A 780 14.79 10.66 30.39
C HIS A 780 15.26 11.86 29.53
N PRO A 781 14.57 13.03 29.63
CA PRO A 781 14.22 13.84 28.46
C PRO A 781 15.13 15.05 28.23
N PRO A 782 15.31 15.46 26.96
CA PRO A 782 15.26 16.88 26.65
C PRO A 782 14.32 17.22 25.47
N ARG A 783 14.03 18.52 25.38
CA ARG A 783 12.98 19.28 24.66
C ARG A 783 12.74 18.91 23.17
N PRO A 784 11.53 19.19 22.62
CA PRO A 784 11.01 18.51 21.43
C PRO A 784 11.53 19.13 20.12
N HIS A 785 12.06 18.30 19.23
CA HIS A 785 12.45 18.65 17.85
C HIS A 785 11.91 17.62 16.83
N PRO A 786 11.77 17.99 15.54
CA PRO A 786 10.77 17.45 14.59
C PRO A 786 10.86 15.97 14.23
N ALA A 787 12.01 15.31 14.47
CA ALA A 787 12.18 13.88 14.22
C ALA A 787 11.42 13.00 15.25
N GLN A 788 11.21 13.51 16.47
CA GLN A 788 10.29 12.87 17.42
C GLN A 788 8.83 12.99 16.97
N SER A 789 8.48 13.90 16.05
CA SER A 789 7.12 14.02 15.51
C SER A 789 6.83 12.94 14.48
N ALA A 790 7.81 12.52 13.66
CA ALA A 790 7.66 11.36 12.76
C ALA A 790 7.63 10.04 13.53
N HIS A 791 8.45 9.92 14.59
CA HIS A 791 8.42 8.78 15.49
C HIS A 791 7.15 8.74 16.36
N ARG A 792 6.62 9.89 16.80
CA ARG A 792 5.31 10.01 17.45
C ARG A 792 4.15 9.86 16.49
N LEU A 793 4.26 10.23 15.21
CA LEU A 793 3.22 9.94 14.20
C LEU A 793 3.12 8.43 13.97
N LEU A 794 4.25 7.73 13.93
CA LEU A 794 4.31 6.27 13.90
C LEU A 794 3.89 5.62 15.22
N GLN A 795 4.24 6.18 16.39
CA GLN A 795 3.84 5.63 17.70
C GLN A 795 2.39 5.94 18.07
N VAL A 796 1.85 7.11 17.75
CA VAL A 796 0.44 7.48 17.97
C VAL A 796 -0.46 6.67 17.03
N ALA A 797 -0.02 6.41 15.79
CA ALA A 797 -0.70 5.48 14.87
C ALA A 797 -0.66 4.00 15.32
N TYR A 798 0.20 3.65 16.29
CA TYR A 798 0.32 2.30 16.86
C TYR A 798 -0.21 2.20 18.31
N ALA A 799 -0.42 3.32 19.01
CA ALA A 799 -0.86 3.35 20.41
C ALA A 799 -2.38 3.52 20.57
N ASP A 800 -3.08 4.09 19.57
CA ASP A 800 -4.54 4.05 19.54
C ASP A 800 -5.01 2.72 18.96
N GLY A 801 -5.37 1.79 19.84
CA GLY A 801 -6.01 0.52 19.53
C GLY A 801 -7.44 0.66 18.97
N SER A 802 -7.70 1.69 18.17
CA SER A 802 -9.00 1.98 17.56
C SER A 802 -8.88 2.18 16.05
N SER A 803 -9.47 1.23 15.33
CA SER A 803 -9.80 1.22 13.89
C SER A 803 -8.64 1.21 12.88
N GLY A 804 -8.54 0.10 12.15
CA GLY A 804 -7.58 -0.16 11.08
C GLY A 804 -7.79 0.69 9.80
N GLN A 805 -6.92 0.46 8.81
CA GLN A 805 -6.77 1.14 7.51
C GLN A 805 -6.09 2.53 7.51
N GLY A 806 -6.41 3.47 8.41
CA GLY A 806 -5.89 4.85 8.33
C GLY A 806 -4.36 4.99 8.47
N SER A 807 -3.71 4.15 9.26
CA SER A 807 -2.26 4.21 9.54
C SER A 807 -1.38 3.68 8.40
N CYS A 808 -1.89 2.76 7.57
CA CYS A 808 -1.14 2.21 6.43
C CYS A 808 -1.22 3.07 5.17
N GLN A 809 -2.33 3.79 4.99
CA GLN A 809 -2.46 4.79 3.92
C GLN A 809 -1.45 5.92 4.08
N ALA A 810 -1.23 6.39 5.31
CA ALA A 810 -0.21 7.39 5.59
C ALA A 810 1.20 6.88 5.22
N VAL A 811 1.54 5.62 5.51
CA VAL A 811 2.85 5.05 5.17
C VAL A 811 3.02 4.82 3.67
N CYS A 812 2.03 4.28 2.97
CA CYS A 812 2.07 4.11 1.52
C CYS A 812 2.08 5.45 0.77
N VAL A 813 1.25 6.42 1.17
CA VAL A 813 1.21 7.75 0.56
C VAL A 813 2.49 8.54 0.85
N VAL A 814 3.05 8.44 2.06
CA VAL A 814 4.34 9.07 2.40
C VAL A 814 5.48 8.38 1.65
N CYS A 815 5.49 7.05 1.51
CA CYS A 815 6.49 6.35 0.70
C CYS A 815 6.37 6.75 -0.78
N LEU A 816 5.18 6.70 -1.38
CA LEU A 816 4.93 7.13 -2.76
C LEU A 816 5.24 8.62 -3.00
N GLN A 817 4.91 9.50 -2.04
CA GLN A 817 5.25 10.92 -2.08
C GLN A 817 6.76 11.13 -2.02
N LEU A 818 7.45 10.53 -1.05
CA LEU A 818 8.91 10.65 -0.90
C LEU A 818 9.68 10.02 -2.07
N LEU A 819 9.11 9.04 -2.76
CA LEU A 819 9.72 8.35 -3.90
C LEU A 819 9.49 9.06 -5.25
N LEU A 820 8.40 9.83 -5.40
CA LEU A 820 8.09 10.57 -6.63
C LEU A 820 8.53 12.05 -6.60
N LEU A 821 8.67 12.64 -5.41
CA LEU A 821 9.18 14.02 -5.20
C LEU A 821 10.56 14.29 -5.86
N PRO A 822 11.54 13.35 -5.87
CA PRO A 822 12.85 13.59 -6.49
C PRO A 822 12.79 13.75 -8.01
N GLN A 823 11.73 13.29 -8.69
CA GLN A 823 11.59 13.44 -10.15
C GLN A 823 11.05 14.81 -10.57
N GLN A 824 10.66 15.68 -9.62
CA GLN A 824 9.92 16.92 -9.93
C GLN A 824 10.48 18.20 -9.27
N GLY A 825 11.67 18.14 -8.66
CA GLY A 825 12.38 19.35 -8.20
C GLY A 825 11.70 20.14 -7.07
N ALA A 826 10.86 19.50 -6.23
CA ALA A 826 10.16 20.19 -5.15
C ALA A 826 11.04 20.43 -3.90
N ASP A 827 10.89 21.61 -3.30
CA ASP A 827 11.66 22.10 -2.15
C ASP A 827 11.22 21.42 -0.83
N LEU A 828 12.06 20.49 -0.35
CA LEU A 828 11.84 19.67 0.86
C LEU A 828 11.76 20.50 2.16
N SER A 829 12.18 21.77 2.15
CA SER A 829 12.23 22.63 3.33
C SER A 829 10.85 23.06 3.84
N LEU A 830 9.86 23.22 2.95
CA LEU A 830 8.50 23.66 3.30
C LEU A 830 7.68 22.55 3.99
N ALA A 831 7.87 21.30 3.57
CA ALA A 831 7.17 20.13 4.11
C ALA A 831 7.50 19.87 5.59
N ALA A 832 8.71 20.23 6.03
CA ALA A 832 9.16 20.09 7.42
C ALA A 832 8.62 21.18 8.36
N GLN A 833 8.21 22.35 7.84
CA GLN A 833 7.80 23.50 8.65
C GLN A 833 6.29 23.60 8.91
N GLU A 834 5.43 23.09 8.01
CA GLU A 834 3.96 23.28 8.13
C GLU A 834 3.21 22.14 8.87
N ALA A 835 3.76 20.92 8.91
CA ALA A 835 3.11 19.76 9.56
C ALA A 835 2.82 19.93 11.07
N PRO A 836 3.63 20.63 11.89
CA PRO A 836 3.37 20.73 13.34
C PRO A 836 2.37 21.82 13.74
N ARG A 837 2.02 22.77 12.86
CA ARG A 837 1.30 24.00 13.28
C ARG A 837 -0.23 23.88 13.35
N ARG A 838 -0.85 22.82 12.82
CA ARG A 838 -2.33 22.65 12.87
C ARG A 838 -2.85 21.56 13.82
N TYR A 839 -2.01 20.67 14.35
CA TYR A 839 -2.44 19.67 15.36
C TYR A 839 -2.61 20.23 16.78
N ARG A 840 -2.17 21.47 17.06
CA ARG A 840 -2.43 22.15 18.35
C ARG A 840 -3.76 22.94 18.41
N GLY A 841 -4.45 23.13 17.28
CA GLY A 841 -5.66 23.96 17.22
C GLY A 841 -6.97 23.23 17.53
N LEU A 842 -6.96 21.91 17.71
CA LEU A 842 -8.15 21.07 17.91
C LEU A 842 -8.37 20.59 19.36
N HIS A 843 -7.56 21.07 20.32
CA HIS A 843 -7.62 20.62 21.73
C HIS A 843 -7.82 21.75 22.76
N GLN A 844 -8.40 22.89 22.38
CA GLN A 844 -8.87 23.89 23.35
C GLN A 844 -10.36 24.19 23.14
N SER A 845 -11.22 23.23 23.49
CA SER A 845 -12.62 23.49 23.80
C SER A 845 -13.22 22.31 24.58
N LEU A 846 -12.77 22.14 25.83
CA LEU A 846 -13.57 21.49 26.87
C LEU A 846 -13.65 22.50 28.02
N PRO A 847 -14.85 22.93 28.45
CA PRO A 847 -14.98 23.80 29.61
C PRO A 847 -14.69 22.98 30.87
N VAL A 848 -13.97 23.60 31.81
CA VAL A 848 -13.85 23.13 33.19
C VAL A 848 -15.22 23.27 33.86
N GLY A 849 -15.74 22.15 34.34
CA GLY A 849 -16.97 22.02 35.14
C GLY A 849 -17.02 20.62 35.74
#